data_AF-A0A9X9T9B2-F1
#
_entry.id   AF-A0A9X9T9B2-F1
#
_cell.length_a   1.000
_cell.length_b   1.000
_cell.length_c   1.000
_cell.angle_alpha   90.00
_cell.angle_beta   90.00
_cell.angle_gamma   90.00
#
_symmetry.space_group_name_H-M   'P 1'
#
loop_
_entity.id
_entity.type
_entity.pdbx_description
1 polymer ?
#
loop_
_entity_poly.entity_id
_entity_poly.type
_entity_poly.pdbx_seq_one_letter_code
_entity_poly.pdbx_strand_id
1 'polypeptide(L)'
;MMTNEWHPLKNEYVGVEIDGYTLESEIRRELLGVVYRAYNKTENIYVLCKLIPKDLLKNDCNSKIKINARKLEGISQILYYNDPIEIKLENKSIICVFSQYLEGKSLLEYVSGNNKNITIPFIKLFADQMLQLFVAIEKIGINSHGFLNGNNILILHDPFTINPDIPTLKVTDFDFKLGHLDNLVLKDDYSQFALICQSLLEVIDYSILDGKDRYFYDVFIEDFLTKKVLETDPTVEGDYVRKPLKLLSLLYHIPEKYKEKNISTMQKLTDPFDYLRCEDIGDSFELLQLLYSKNFPIYSSLLSKNNTVLTGPRGCGKTTIFRNISLKTQILGNKVKKLDDFSDDYIGIYYHCNDLYFAFPYLNGYIADDERRGIIHYFNLSIFSEILDLLNVAKDIEGFELDQNTIYTLQKLFSKYVSSYTVPPCGTNVIEHLIAFVLGEKVILRQWFGDNKNNQPDLLPMDFLKNVCKLLQNEIHWMKGRVIYFFLDDYSSPSISIDLQETLHDFIFFPSAGSEYFFKVSTESFISFHPYNSKKKLLEEGREYLTVDFGDIFLGNEEAGKDFLYEVVNNRLKNSEIHEKYHNIEQILGDSPLKIYVHMAEQIREGKHEIYSGHQVIMGLCSGDVAQILSLIKRIFESNGGLKAFMTPDVKLPIDAAKQNKVVKEMGNEFLDKIEMVPDIGQDLREVTEAFGNVAHWYLVHKDSKNQTKSPPWQAYRIEMRERPTLDEKSQKIYDGLLRYSIFIKDSRGKSQRGVVAPRLYLRKLLIPTFRLSPSKRDNIGLDTEELNLLLNNPSEFESYMESDRCKKGIGSNKLSKYL
;
A
#
# COMPACT_ATOMS: atom_id res chain seq x y z
N MET A 1 11.88 -56.30 -4.67
CA MET A 1 11.76 -57.20 -3.51
C MET A 1 13.15 -57.41 -2.93
N MET A 2 13.55 -56.58 -1.97
CA MET A 2 14.69 -56.85 -1.09
C MET A 2 14.16 -56.93 0.34
N THR A 3 14.78 -57.80 1.12
CA THR A 3 14.26 -58.46 2.30
C THR A 3 14.02 -57.50 3.47
N ASN A 4 12.79 -57.52 3.99
CA ASN A 4 12.37 -56.95 5.29
C ASN A 4 13.00 -57.67 6.51
N GLU A 5 14.08 -58.43 6.34
CA GLU A 5 14.44 -59.51 7.28
C GLU A 5 15.24 -59.07 8.52
N TRP A 6 15.80 -57.86 8.56
CA TRP A 6 16.56 -57.44 9.75
C TRP A 6 15.81 -56.49 10.68
N HIS A 7 14.68 -55.91 10.30
CA HIS A 7 14.02 -54.95 11.20
C HIS A 7 13.58 -55.63 12.51
N PRO A 8 14.18 -55.31 13.67
CA PRO A 8 13.74 -55.85 14.96
C PRO A 8 12.28 -55.49 15.21
N LEU A 9 11.57 -56.17 16.11
CA LEU A 9 10.24 -55.77 16.54
C LEU A 9 10.25 -54.31 17.03
N LYS A 10 9.10 -53.64 16.92
CA LYS A 10 8.98 -52.25 17.38
C LYS A 10 9.36 -52.15 18.85
N ASN A 11 10.31 -51.27 19.17
CA ASN A 11 10.86 -51.09 20.51
C ASN A 11 11.58 -52.32 21.10
N GLU A 12 12.03 -53.29 20.31
CA GLU A 12 12.70 -54.51 20.79
C GLU A 12 13.90 -54.22 21.70
N TYR A 13 14.71 -53.21 21.35
CA TYR A 13 15.94 -52.88 22.08
C TYR A 13 15.78 -51.71 23.06
N VAL A 14 14.55 -51.30 23.37
CA VAL A 14 14.33 -50.30 24.44
C VAL A 14 14.79 -50.86 25.79
N GLY A 15 15.58 -50.07 26.52
CA GLY A 15 16.21 -50.42 27.79
C GLY A 15 17.63 -50.98 27.65
N VAL A 16 18.11 -51.27 26.43
CA VAL A 16 19.48 -51.73 26.19
C VAL A 16 20.46 -50.58 26.40
N GLU A 17 21.58 -50.85 27.07
CA GLU A 17 22.66 -49.88 27.29
C GLU A 17 23.80 -50.10 26.27
N ILE A 18 24.17 -49.03 25.57
CA ILE A 18 25.21 -49.02 24.54
C ILE A 18 26.11 -47.82 24.79
N ASP A 19 27.38 -48.06 25.10
CA ASP A 19 28.39 -46.99 25.32
C ASP A 19 27.97 -45.92 26.35
N GLY A 20 27.31 -46.36 27.43
CA GLY A 20 26.78 -45.47 28.48
C GLY A 20 25.45 -44.79 28.14
N TYR A 21 24.85 -45.07 26.98
CA TYR A 21 23.53 -44.60 26.58
C TYR A 21 22.49 -45.70 26.70
N THR A 22 21.39 -45.43 27.40
CA THR A 22 20.22 -46.31 27.44
C THR A 22 19.26 -45.96 26.30
N LEU A 23 18.88 -46.93 25.48
CA LEU A 23 17.86 -46.75 24.43
C LEU A 23 16.48 -46.57 25.08
N GLU A 24 15.81 -45.43 24.87
CA GLU A 24 14.53 -45.14 25.53
C GLU A 24 13.31 -45.37 24.64
N SER A 25 13.40 -45.00 23.37
CA SER A 25 12.28 -45.12 22.44
C SER A 25 12.74 -45.22 20.99
N GLU A 26 12.02 -46.00 20.19
CA GLU A 26 12.21 -46.03 18.75
C GLU A 26 11.64 -44.78 18.10
N ILE A 27 12.46 -44.03 17.37
CA ILE A 27 12.06 -42.78 16.71
C ILE A 27 11.61 -43.04 15.28
N ARG A 28 12.41 -43.78 14.50
CA ARG A 28 12.11 -44.07 13.09
C ARG A 28 12.83 -45.32 12.59
N ARG A 29 12.28 -45.90 11.53
CA ARG A 29 12.86 -47.03 10.79
C ARG A 29 13.33 -46.54 9.43
N GLU A 30 14.57 -46.84 9.10
CA GLU A 30 15.22 -46.46 7.85
C GLU A 30 15.67 -47.70 7.10
N LEU A 31 16.02 -47.57 5.82
CA LEU A 31 16.38 -48.70 4.96
C LEU A 31 17.56 -49.54 5.51
N LEU A 32 18.49 -48.94 6.26
CA LEU A 32 19.67 -49.63 6.83
C LEU A 32 19.64 -49.82 8.33
N GLY A 33 18.53 -49.53 9.00
CA GLY A 33 18.53 -49.66 10.44
C GLY A 33 17.34 -49.06 11.15
N VAL A 34 17.44 -49.07 12.47
CA VAL A 34 16.43 -48.49 13.35
C VAL A 34 17.09 -47.42 14.20
N VAL A 35 16.47 -46.24 14.25
CA VAL A 35 16.95 -45.09 15.00
C VAL A 35 16.18 -45.00 16.30
N TYR A 36 16.92 -45.02 17.41
CA TYR A 36 16.40 -44.87 18.77
C TYR A 36 16.81 -43.52 19.35
N ARG A 37 15.98 -42.96 20.22
CA ARG A 37 16.40 -41.94 21.18
C ARG A 37 17.11 -42.65 22.32
N ALA A 38 18.32 -42.21 22.63
CA ALA A 38 19.13 -42.78 23.69
C ALA A 38 19.55 -41.70 24.69
N TYR A 39 19.64 -42.06 25.97
CA TYR A 39 19.94 -41.13 27.06
C TYR A 39 21.18 -41.57 27.82
N ASN A 40 22.14 -40.66 28.00
CA ASN A 40 23.28 -40.88 28.88
C ASN A 40 23.01 -40.19 30.21
N LYS A 41 22.85 -41.00 31.27
CA LYS A 41 22.53 -40.51 32.61
C LYS A 41 23.68 -39.73 33.26
N THR A 42 24.92 -40.06 32.92
CA THR A 42 26.12 -39.44 33.50
C THR A 42 26.33 -38.05 32.93
N GLU A 43 26.15 -37.90 31.62
CA GLU A 43 26.31 -36.64 30.90
C GLU A 43 25.03 -35.81 30.85
N ASN A 44 23.89 -36.42 31.20
CA ASN A 44 22.55 -35.83 31.14
C ASN A 44 22.20 -35.30 29.74
N ILE A 45 22.49 -36.09 28.71
CA ILE A 45 22.24 -35.72 27.31
C ILE A 45 21.44 -36.79 26.57
N TYR A 46 20.65 -36.33 25.60
CA TYR A 46 19.97 -37.17 24.63
C TYR A 46 20.73 -37.20 23.31
N VAL A 47 20.78 -38.38 22.68
CA VAL A 47 21.34 -38.60 21.35
C VAL A 47 20.40 -39.48 20.53
N LEU A 48 20.56 -39.44 19.21
CA LEU A 48 20.01 -40.45 18.32
C LEU A 48 21.03 -41.58 18.20
N CYS A 49 20.61 -42.82 18.39
CA CYS A 49 21.40 -44.02 18.18
C CYS A 49 20.80 -44.83 17.02
N LYS A 50 21.48 -44.85 15.88
CA LYS A 50 21.09 -45.65 14.72
C LYS A 50 21.80 -47.00 14.77
N LEU A 51 21.01 -48.07 14.83
CA LEU A 51 21.49 -49.45 14.83
C LEU A 51 21.48 -49.99 13.41
N ILE A 52 22.67 -50.30 12.89
CA ILE A 52 22.88 -50.82 11.53
C ILE A 52 23.49 -52.23 11.62
N PRO A 53 22.86 -53.26 11.06
CA PRO A 53 23.44 -54.59 11.02
C PRO A 53 24.70 -54.62 10.14
N LYS A 54 25.76 -55.23 10.65
CA LYS A 54 27.05 -55.31 9.96
C LYS A 54 26.97 -56.14 8.67
N ASP A 55 26.07 -57.12 8.60
CA ASP A 55 25.82 -57.93 7.40
C ASP A 55 25.18 -57.13 6.25
N LEU A 56 24.60 -55.96 6.53
CA LEU A 56 24.17 -55.01 5.47
C LEU A 56 25.31 -54.09 4.99
N LEU A 57 26.52 -54.19 5.56
CA LEU A 57 27.65 -53.31 5.28
C LEU A 57 28.86 -54.10 4.75
N LYS A 58 29.67 -53.50 3.85
CA LYS A 58 30.91 -54.13 3.37
C LYS A 58 32.01 -54.17 4.44
N ASN A 59 32.98 -55.07 4.28
CA ASN A 59 34.08 -55.34 5.22
C ASN A 59 34.94 -54.10 5.61
N ASP A 60 34.97 -53.03 4.79
CA ASP A 60 35.71 -51.77 5.06
C ASP A 60 34.80 -50.55 5.39
N CYS A 61 33.54 -50.80 5.73
CA CYS A 61 32.55 -49.74 5.96
C CYS A 61 32.87 -48.87 7.20
N ASN A 62 33.24 -49.47 8.32
CA ASN A 62 33.42 -48.75 9.60
C ASN A 62 34.44 -47.62 9.54
N SER A 63 35.57 -47.83 8.86
CA SER A 63 36.61 -46.81 8.69
C SER A 63 36.15 -45.67 7.79
N LYS A 64 35.36 -45.95 6.75
CA LYS A 64 34.77 -44.93 5.86
C LYS A 64 33.66 -44.14 6.55
N ILE A 65 32.80 -44.79 7.33
CA ILE A 65 31.79 -44.14 8.20
C ILE A 65 32.48 -43.12 9.07
N LYS A 66 33.50 -43.56 9.80
CA LYS A 66 34.28 -42.74 10.71
C LYS A 66 34.97 -41.55 10.02
N ILE A 67 35.61 -41.78 8.87
CA ILE A 67 36.30 -40.70 8.13
C ILE A 67 35.33 -39.64 7.63
N ASN A 68 34.21 -40.03 7.03
CA ASN A 68 33.27 -39.05 6.50
C ASN A 68 32.46 -38.36 7.60
N ALA A 69 32.09 -39.05 8.68
CA ALA A 69 31.46 -38.41 9.85
C ALA A 69 32.32 -37.24 10.35
N ARG A 70 33.64 -37.45 10.49
CA ARG A 70 34.62 -36.41 10.84
C ARG A 70 34.77 -35.32 9.78
N LYS A 71 34.64 -35.64 8.48
CA LYS A 71 34.70 -34.63 7.41
C LYS A 71 33.45 -33.76 7.35
N LEU A 72 32.30 -34.29 7.76
CA LEU A 72 31.01 -33.60 7.79
C LEU A 72 30.88 -32.71 9.04
N GLU A 73 31.70 -32.95 10.07
CA GLU A 73 31.79 -32.14 11.27
C GLU A 73 32.07 -30.67 10.92
N GLY A 74 31.31 -29.75 11.53
CA GLY A 74 31.42 -28.31 11.29
C GLY A 74 30.61 -27.78 10.10
N ILE A 75 29.96 -28.63 9.29
CA ILE A 75 29.03 -28.17 8.26
C ILE A 75 27.71 -27.77 8.93
N SER A 76 27.35 -26.49 8.85
CA SER A 76 26.17 -25.93 9.52
C SER A 76 24.84 -26.58 9.13
N GLN A 77 24.73 -27.15 7.94
CA GLN A 77 23.52 -27.80 7.45
C GLN A 77 23.39 -29.27 7.88
N ILE A 78 24.38 -29.85 8.57
CA ILE A 78 24.39 -31.28 8.92
C ILE A 78 24.29 -31.43 10.45
N LEU A 79 23.67 -32.52 10.91
CA LEU A 79 23.71 -32.91 12.32
C LEU A 79 25.11 -33.37 12.71
N TYR A 80 25.50 -33.10 13.95
CA TYR A 80 26.76 -33.63 14.46
C TYR A 80 26.69 -35.16 14.64
N TYR A 81 27.76 -35.85 14.23
CA TYR A 81 27.91 -37.31 14.29
C TYR A 81 29.10 -37.68 15.17
N ASN A 82 28.92 -38.67 16.05
CA ASN A 82 30.00 -39.29 16.79
C ASN A 82 30.66 -40.42 15.98
N ASP A 83 31.85 -40.84 16.41
CA ASP A 83 32.52 -42.01 15.86
C ASP A 83 31.61 -43.26 16.00
N PRO A 84 31.43 -44.07 14.94
CA PRO A 84 30.63 -45.29 15.02
C PRO A 84 31.32 -46.33 15.90
N ILE A 85 30.52 -47.13 16.60
CA ILE A 85 30.99 -48.26 17.41
C ILE A 85 30.37 -49.57 16.94
N GLU A 86 31.09 -50.67 17.11
CA GLU A 86 30.59 -52.00 16.81
C GLU A 86 30.27 -52.74 18.11
N ILE A 87 29.05 -53.26 18.20
CA ILE A 87 28.57 -54.05 19.33
C ILE A 87 28.05 -55.41 18.86
N LYS A 88 27.85 -56.32 19.80
CA LYS A 88 27.10 -57.57 19.58
C LYS A 88 25.80 -57.53 20.36
N LEU A 89 24.67 -57.58 19.66
CA LEU A 89 23.35 -57.80 20.26
C LEU A 89 22.81 -59.13 19.73
N GLU A 90 22.43 -60.04 20.64
CA GLU A 90 21.81 -61.34 20.32
C GLU A 90 22.55 -62.14 19.23
N ASN A 91 23.89 -62.22 19.33
CA ASN A 91 24.79 -62.86 18.35
C ASN A 91 24.86 -62.21 16.96
N LYS A 92 24.24 -61.05 16.74
CA LYS A 92 24.43 -60.24 15.54
C LYS A 92 25.39 -59.09 15.82
N SER A 93 26.27 -58.83 14.86
CA SER A 93 27.18 -57.69 14.91
C SER A 93 26.45 -56.46 14.39
N ILE A 94 26.38 -55.41 15.20
CA ILE A 94 25.65 -54.17 14.91
C ILE A 94 26.60 -52.99 15.02
N ILE A 95 26.53 -52.08 14.07
CA ILE A 95 27.22 -50.81 14.07
C ILE A 95 26.24 -49.76 14.58
N CYS A 96 26.63 -49.08 15.65
CA CYS A 96 25.87 -48.00 16.25
C CYS A 96 26.48 -46.68 15.82
N VAL A 97 25.66 -45.83 15.20
CA VAL A 97 26.03 -44.45 14.86
C VAL A 97 25.26 -43.53 15.79
N PHE A 98 25.98 -42.72 16.57
CA PHE A 98 25.36 -41.72 17.43
C PHE A 98 25.37 -40.35 16.74
N SER A 99 24.26 -39.62 16.83
CA SER A 99 24.17 -38.24 16.35
C SER A 99 23.41 -37.36 17.34
N GLN A 100 23.56 -36.05 17.20
CA GLN A 100 22.87 -35.08 18.04
C GLN A 100 21.36 -35.27 17.97
N TYR A 101 20.69 -35.33 19.14
CA TYR A 101 19.23 -35.28 19.22
C TYR A 101 18.77 -33.84 19.42
N LEU A 102 17.97 -33.34 18.48
CA LEU A 102 17.22 -32.10 18.61
C LEU A 102 15.75 -32.38 18.32
N GLU A 103 14.86 -31.69 19.03
CA GLU A 103 13.42 -31.80 18.79
C GLU A 103 13.04 -31.09 17.49
N GLY A 104 12.16 -31.71 16.70
CA GLY A 104 11.66 -31.12 15.46
C GLY A 104 10.91 -32.10 14.57
N LYS A 105 10.63 -31.66 13.35
CA LYS A 105 9.85 -32.41 12.34
C LYS A 105 10.66 -32.56 11.06
N SER A 106 10.34 -33.57 10.25
CA SER A 106 10.82 -33.58 8.87
C SER A 106 10.19 -32.45 8.06
N LEU A 107 10.82 -32.05 6.94
CA LEU A 107 10.27 -31.04 6.03
C LEU A 107 8.90 -31.47 5.50
N LEU A 108 8.74 -32.77 5.18
CA LEU A 108 7.46 -33.31 4.73
C LEU A 108 6.35 -33.15 5.78
N GLU A 109 6.62 -33.51 7.03
CA GLU A 109 5.70 -33.35 8.15
C GLU A 109 5.41 -31.86 8.44
N TYR A 110 6.44 -31.01 8.33
CA TYR A 110 6.30 -29.58 8.55
C TYR A 110 5.39 -28.94 7.50
N VAL A 111 5.61 -29.21 6.22
CA VAL A 111 4.79 -28.68 5.12
C VAL A 111 3.33 -29.14 5.25
N SER A 112 3.12 -30.41 5.61
CA SER A 112 1.77 -30.97 5.78
C SER A 112 0.98 -30.30 6.90
N GLY A 113 1.66 -29.87 7.97
CA GLY A 113 1.03 -29.21 9.12
C GLY A 113 1.05 -27.68 9.10
N ASN A 114 1.91 -27.05 8.29
CA ASN A 114 2.19 -25.62 8.31
C ASN A 114 2.24 -25.00 6.90
N ASN A 115 1.38 -25.47 5.98
CA ASN A 115 1.34 -25.01 4.59
C ASN A 115 1.34 -23.47 4.43
N LYS A 116 0.59 -22.75 5.27
CA LYS A 116 0.53 -21.27 5.31
C LYS A 116 1.88 -20.59 5.58
N ASN A 117 2.81 -21.29 6.25
CA ASN A 117 4.14 -20.78 6.57
C ASN A 117 5.17 -21.11 5.48
N ILE A 118 4.77 -21.83 4.41
CA ILE A 118 5.60 -22.05 3.23
C ILE A 118 5.40 -20.84 2.32
N THR A 119 6.43 -19.99 2.26
CA THR A 119 6.43 -18.72 1.53
C THR A 119 7.64 -18.65 0.59
N ILE A 120 7.66 -17.72 -0.36
CA ILE A 120 8.81 -17.54 -1.24
C ILE A 120 10.12 -17.27 -0.46
N PRO A 121 10.15 -16.44 0.60
CA PRO A 121 11.33 -16.31 1.48
C PRO A 121 11.80 -17.62 2.11
N PHE A 122 10.88 -18.50 2.53
CA PHE A 122 11.22 -19.83 3.05
C PHE A 122 11.88 -20.69 1.97
N ILE A 123 11.32 -20.70 0.75
CA ILE A 123 11.86 -21.49 -0.37
C ILE A 123 13.23 -20.96 -0.81
N LYS A 124 13.43 -19.65 -0.81
CA LYS A 124 14.74 -19.01 -1.05
C LYS A 124 15.78 -19.50 -0.04
N LEU A 125 15.46 -19.49 1.26
CA LEU A 125 16.35 -20.03 2.30
C LEU A 125 16.64 -21.51 2.07
N PHE A 126 15.61 -22.32 1.81
CA PHE A 126 15.77 -23.75 1.55
C PHE A 126 16.75 -23.99 0.39
N ALA A 127 16.54 -23.30 -0.72
CA ALA A 127 17.39 -23.41 -1.91
C ALA A 127 18.84 -23.01 -1.64
N ASP A 128 19.03 -21.89 -0.93
CA ASP A 128 20.33 -21.42 -0.49
C ASP A 128 21.06 -22.47 0.36
N GLN A 129 20.41 -22.97 1.42
CA GLN A 129 21.04 -23.92 2.34
C GLN A 129 21.36 -25.26 1.69
N MET A 130 20.52 -25.76 0.78
CA MET A 130 20.82 -26.99 0.02
C MET A 130 22.01 -26.81 -0.92
N LEU A 131 22.11 -25.68 -1.62
CA LEU A 131 23.26 -25.41 -2.49
C LEU A 131 24.55 -25.18 -1.69
N GLN A 132 24.47 -24.51 -0.54
CA GLN A 132 25.61 -24.38 0.39
C GLN A 132 26.07 -25.75 0.90
N LEU A 133 25.12 -26.65 1.23
CA LEU A 133 25.44 -28.02 1.58
C LEU A 133 26.16 -28.73 0.43
N PHE A 134 25.68 -28.61 -0.81
CA PHE A 134 26.34 -29.21 -1.98
C PHE A 134 27.77 -28.68 -2.19
N VAL A 135 27.99 -27.37 -2.01
CA VAL A 135 29.34 -26.78 -2.01
C VAL A 135 30.22 -27.37 -0.91
N ALA A 136 29.67 -27.52 0.31
CA ALA A 136 30.42 -28.01 1.45
C ALA A 136 30.85 -29.48 1.25
N ILE A 137 29.92 -30.35 0.83
CA ILE A 137 30.21 -31.78 0.59
C ILE A 137 31.16 -31.98 -0.60
N GLU A 138 31.06 -31.18 -1.66
CA GLU A 138 31.99 -31.21 -2.80
C GLU A 138 33.42 -30.87 -2.35
N LYS A 139 33.58 -29.82 -1.53
CA LYS A 139 34.90 -29.38 -1.02
C LYS A 139 35.63 -30.42 -0.17
N ILE A 140 34.90 -31.25 0.59
CA ILE A 140 35.48 -32.32 1.41
C ILE A 140 35.63 -33.66 0.67
N GLY A 141 35.30 -33.67 -0.63
CA GLY A 141 35.46 -34.82 -1.54
C GLY A 141 34.32 -35.83 -1.47
N ILE A 142 33.11 -35.42 -1.07
CA ILE A 142 31.89 -36.24 -1.09
C ILE A 142 31.05 -35.82 -2.31
N ASN A 143 31.03 -36.68 -3.34
CA ASN A 143 30.42 -36.34 -4.64
C ASN A 143 28.88 -36.21 -4.65
N SER A 144 28.19 -36.73 -3.64
CA SER A 144 26.71 -36.71 -3.52
C SER A 144 26.26 -37.31 -2.18
N HIS A 145 25.10 -36.89 -1.67
CA HIS A 145 24.34 -37.51 -0.59
C HIS A 145 23.64 -38.80 -1.06
N GLY A 146 22.95 -38.78 -2.21
CA GLY A 146 22.33 -39.95 -2.86
C GLY A 146 20.96 -40.39 -2.33
N PHE A 147 20.48 -39.80 -1.24
CA PHE A 147 19.21 -40.12 -0.56
C PHE A 147 18.45 -38.87 -0.12
N LEU A 148 18.80 -37.71 -0.67
CA LEU A 148 18.13 -36.45 -0.34
C LEU A 148 16.63 -36.57 -0.64
N ASN A 149 15.79 -36.31 0.35
CA ASN A 149 14.33 -36.29 0.23
C ASN A 149 13.73 -35.52 1.42
N GLY A 150 12.44 -35.17 1.35
CA GLY A 150 11.77 -34.35 2.39
C GLY A 150 11.74 -34.97 3.81
N ASN A 151 11.92 -36.29 3.97
CA ASN A 151 12.02 -36.92 5.30
C ASN A 151 13.42 -36.80 5.91
N ASN A 152 14.45 -36.66 5.07
CA ASN A 152 15.85 -36.55 5.49
C ASN A 152 16.28 -35.09 5.70
N ILE A 153 15.34 -34.16 5.60
CA ILE A 153 15.53 -32.74 5.92
C ILE A 153 14.68 -32.46 7.14
N LEU A 154 15.30 -31.95 8.20
CA LEU A 154 14.71 -31.73 9.50
C LEU A 154 14.64 -30.23 9.79
N ILE A 155 13.53 -29.80 10.37
CA ILE A 155 13.33 -28.46 10.93
C ILE A 155 13.34 -28.62 12.44
N LEU A 156 14.42 -28.16 13.07
CA LEU A 156 14.82 -28.50 14.44
C LEU A 156 14.94 -27.26 15.31
N HIS A 157 14.55 -27.36 16.58
CA HIS A 157 14.77 -26.34 17.58
C HIS A 157 15.99 -26.68 18.42
N ASP A 158 16.90 -25.72 18.58
CA ASP A 158 18.08 -25.86 19.43
C ASP A 158 17.86 -25.11 20.75
N PRO A 159 17.60 -25.81 21.86
CA PRO A 159 17.29 -25.20 23.16
C PRO A 159 18.49 -24.46 23.76
N PHE A 160 19.70 -24.64 23.22
CA PHE A 160 20.92 -24.03 23.72
C PHE A 160 21.31 -22.74 22.98
N THR A 161 20.50 -22.29 22.02
CA THR A 161 20.71 -21.03 21.31
C THR A 161 20.11 -19.83 22.06
N ILE A 162 20.50 -18.62 21.69
CA ILE A 162 19.97 -17.36 22.26
C ILE A 162 18.45 -17.28 22.07
N ASN A 163 17.94 -17.81 20.95
CA ASN A 163 16.54 -17.81 20.60
C ASN A 163 16.08 -19.25 20.29
N PRO A 164 15.77 -20.05 21.31
CA PRO A 164 15.45 -21.48 21.14
C PRO A 164 14.16 -21.72 20.32
N ASP A 165 13.30 -20.70 20.23
CA ASP A 165 12.07 -20.74 19.42
C ASP A 165 12.34 -20.63 17.90
N ILE A 166 13.55 -20.24 17.46
CA ILE A 166 13.89 -20.11 16.04
C ILE A 166 14.38 -21.47 15.53
N PRO A 167 13.65 -22.11 14.59
CA PRO A 167 14.08 -23.40 14.07
C PRO A 167 15.27 -23.27 13.13
N THR A 168 15.98 -24.36 12.91
CA THR A 168 17.08 -24.48 11.94
C THR A 168 16.82 -25.65 11.02
N LEU A 169 17.32 -25.57 9.79
CA LEU A 169 17.23 -26.67 8.83
C LEU A 169 18.50 -27.51 8.88
N LYS A 170 18.33 -28.82 9.03
CA LYS A 170 19.43 -29.79 9.03
C LYS A 170 19.13 -30.96 8.10
N VAL A 171 20.15 -31.46 7.43
CA VAL A 171 20.10 -32.68 6.62
C VAL A 171 20.70 -33.83 7.41
N THR A 172 20.00 -34.95 7.43
CA THR A 172 20.39 -36.19 8.11
C THR A 172 20.67 -37.27 7.08
N ASP A 173 21.20 -38.41 7.57
CA ASP A 173 21.26 -39.67 6.83
C ASP A 173 22.34 -39.71 5.72
N PHE A 174 23.51 -39.16 6.04
CA PHE A 174 24.73 -39.29 5.23
C PHE A 174 25.36 -40.70 5.29
N ASP A 175 24.76 -41.61 6.07
CA ASP A 175 25.34 -42.91 6.42
C ASP A 175 25.40 -43.90 5.25
N PHE A 176 24.61 -43.67 4.19
CA PHE A 176 24.47 -44.62 3.08
C PHE A 176 25.68 -44.70 2.15
N LYS A 177 26.40 -43.59 1.93
CA LYS A 177 27.69 -43.64 1.22
C LYS A 177 28.83 -44.18 2.07
N LEU A 178 28.58 -44.37 3.36
CA LEU A 178 29.56 -44.90 4.29
C LEU A 178 29.67 -46.43 4.17
N GLY A 179 28.61 -47.10 3.68
CA GLY A 179 28.48 -48.56 3.65
C GLY A 179 28.73 -49.34 2.36
N HIS A 180 28.71 -48.71 1.19
CA HIS A 180 28.78 -49.36 -0.14
C HIS A 180 27.93 -50.65 -0.26
N LEU A 181 26.62 -50.52 -0.49
CA LEU A 181 25.80 -51.62 -0.98
C LEU A 181 25.94 -51.75 -2.51
N ASP A 182 26.22 -52.95 -3.02
CA ASP A 182 26.51 -53.19 -4.44
C ASP A 182 25.29 -53.03 -5.38
N ASN A 183 24.08 -52.88 -4.84
CA ASN A 183 22.83 -52.96 -5.62
C ASN A 183 21.87 -51.75 -5.45
N LEU A 184 22.31 -50.64 -4.84
CA LEU A 184 21.46 -49.46 -4.65
C LEU A 184 21.79 -48.36 -5.66
N VAL A 185 20.83 -48.05 -6.52
CA VAL A 185 20.89 -46.89 -7.42
C VAL A 185 20.70 -45.64 -6.58
N LEU A 186 21.77 -44.88 -6.40
CA LEU A 186 21.71 -43.57 -5.74
C LEU A 186 20.85 -42.63 -6.58
N LYS A 187 20.02 -41.83 -5.92
CA LYS A 187 19.29 -40.77 -6.60
C LYS A 187 20.22 -39.61 -6.90
N ASP A 188 19.93 -38.91 -7.98
CA ASP A 188 20.62 -37.65 -8.29
C ASP A 188 20.17 -36.54 -7.33
N ASP A 189 21.10 -35.99 -6.55
CA ASP A 189 20.78 -34.99 -5.53
C ASP A 189 20.20 -33.70 -6.13
N TYR A 190 20.66 -33.29 -7.31
CA TYR A 190 20.12 -32.12 -7.99
C TYR A 190 18.69 -32.35 -8.45
N SER A 191 18.39 -33.54 -8.96
CA SER A 191 17.03 -33.97 -9.29
C SER A 191 16.14 -34.02 -8.04
N GLN A 192 16.63 -34.56 -6.92
CA GLN A 192 15.86 -34.58 -5.66
C GLN A 192 15.65 -33.16 -5.11
N PHE A 193 16.67 -32.31 -5.16
CA PHE A 193 16.58 -30.91 -4.77
C PHE A 193 15.51 -30.16 -5.58
N ALA A 194 15.50 -30.32 -6.90
CA ALA A 194 14.49 -29.73 -7.78
C ALA A 194 13.08 -30.23 -7.45
N LEU A 195 12.91 -31.54 -7.23
CA LEU A 195 11.62 -32.12 -6.85
C LEU A 195 11.10 -31.58 -5.51
N ILE A 196 11.98 -31.42 -4.51
CA ILE A 196 11.59 -30.84 -3.21
C ILE A 196 11.19 -29.38 -3.40
N CYS A 197 11.97 -28.58 -4.12
CA CYS A 197 11.61 -27.20 -4.42
C CYS A 197 10.26 -27.07 -5.12
N GLN A 198 9.99 -27.93 -6.12
CA GLN A 198 8.71 -27.98 -6.81
C GLN A 198 7.56 -28.30 -5.84
N SER A 199 7.73 -29.31 -4.98
CA SER A 199 6.72 -29.66 -3.97
C SER A 199 6.43 -28.53 -2.97
N LEU A 200 7.44 -27.70 -2.63
CA LEU A 200 7.23 -26.52 -1.79
C LEU A 200 6.47 -25.40 -2.53
N LEU A 201 6.73 -25.23 -3.83
CA LEU A 201 6.04 -24.24 -4.67
C LEU A 201 4.58 -24.61 -4.93
N GLU A 202 4.26 -25.91 -5.05
CA GLU A 202 2.89 -26.40 -5.23
C GLU A 202 1.94 -26.05 -4.07
N VAL A 203 2.50 -25.77 -2.88
CA VAL A 203 1.74 -25.35 -1.70
C VAL A 203 1.41 -23.85 -1.74
N ILE A 204 2.13 -23.07 -2.55
CA ILE A 204 1.92 -21.64 -2.70
C ILE A 204 0.79 -21.40 -3.71
N ASP A 205 -0.22 -20.64 -3.29
CA ASP A 205 -1.22 -20.12 -4.22
C ASP A 205 -0.58 -19.02 -5.09
N TYR A 206 -0.38 -19.32 -6.37
CA TYR A 206 0.23 -18.40 -7.32
C TYR A 206 -0.57 -17.09 -7.49
N SER A 207 -1.90 -17.13 -7.30
CA SER A 207 -2.77 -15.98 -7.51
C SER A 207 -2.59 -14.88 -6.47
N ILE A 208 -2.06 -15.21 -5.29
CA ILE A 208 -1.85 -14.29 -4.17
C ILE A 208 -0.47 -13.65 -4.16
N LEU A 209 0.45 -14.11 -5.01
CA LEU A 209 1.81 -13.56 -5.10
C LEU A 209 1.81 -12.16 -5.71
N ASP A 210 2.63 -11.28 -5.12
CA ASP A 210 2.93 -9.96 -5.67
C ASP A 210 3.83 -10.05 -6.92
N GLY A 211 4.11 -8.92 -7.56
CA GLY A 211 4.92 -8.91 -8.79
C GLY A 211 6.35 -9.42 -8.62
N LYS A 212 6.97 -9.23 -7.45
CA LYS A 212 8.35 -9.63 -7.17
C LYS A 212 8.43 -11.12 -6.90
N ASP A 213 7.57 -11.62 -6.05
CA ASP A 213 7.51 -13.02 -5.68
C ASP A 213 6.96 -13.88 -6.82
N ARG A 214 6.04 -13.36 -7.63
CA ARG A 214 5.61 -14.02 -8.88
C ARG A 214 6.76 -14.13 -9.88
N TYR A 215 7.52 -13.05 -10.10
CA TYR A 215 8.71 -13.11 -10.95
C TYR A 215 9.73 -14.14 -10.44
N PHE A 216 9.99 -14.16 -9.12
CA PHE A 216 10.86 -15.16 -8.55
C PHE A 216 10.31 -16.56 -8.77
N TYR A 217 9.03 -16.82 -8.50
CA TYR A 217 8.37 -18.11 -8.72
C TYR A 217 8.56 -18.60 -10.15
N ASP A 218 8.23 -17.77 -11.14
CA ASP A 218 8.30 -18.11 -12.56
C ASP A 218 9.75 -18.42 -12.98
N VAL A 219 10.68 -17.51 -12.69
CA VAL A 219 12.10 -17.68 -13.06
C VAL A 219 12.72 -18.86 -12.31
N PHE A 220 12.34 -19.07 -11.06
CA PHE A 220 12.87 -20.16 -10.25
C PHE A 220 12.43 -21.52 -10.82
N ILE A 221 11.18 -21.68 -11.25
CA ILE A 221 10.70 -22.93 -11.86
C ILE A 221 11.21 -23.10 -13.30
N GLU A 222 10.91 -22.14 -14.18
CA GLU A 222 11.06 -22.29 -15.62
C GLU A 222 12.51 -22.22 -16.09
N ASP A 223 13.35 -21.47 -15.38
CA ASP A 223 14.75 -21.25 -15.74
C ASP A 223 15.68 -21.92 -14.73
N PHE A 224 15.59 -21.59 -13.44
CA PHE A 224 16.54 -22.06 -12.45
C PHE A 224 16.47 -23.57 -12.21
N LEU A 225 15.32 -24.10 -11.81
CA LEU A 225 15.17 -25.53 -11.55
C LEU A 225 15.27 -26.34 -12.85
N THR A 226 14.46 -25.98 -13.85
CA THR A 226 14.31 -26.81 -15.06
C THR A 226 15.52 -26.77 -16.00
N LYS A 227 16.15 -25.60 -16.20
CA LYS A 227 17.23 -25.43 -17.19
C LYS A 227 18.64 -25.36 -16.60
N LYS A 228 18.78 -25.02 -15.31
CA LYS A 228 20.10 -24.86 -14.68
C LYS A 228 20.43 -25.99 -13.72
N VAL A 229 19.54 -26.27 -12.76
CA VAL A 229 19.76 -27.32 -11.74
C VAL A 229 19.74 -28.71 -12.36
N LEU A 230 18.79 -29.00 -13.26
CA LEU A 230 18.65 -30.31 -13.88
C LEU A 230 19.60 -30.57 -15.06
N GLU A 231 20.34 -29.55 -15.52
CA GLU A 231 21.29 -29.69 -16.63
C GLU A 231 22.41 -30.69 -16.28
N THR A 232 22.70 -31.57 -17.24
CA THR A 232 23.72 -32.63 -17.13
C THR A 232 24.74 -32.59 -18.25
N ASP A 233 24.42 -31.93 -19.37
CA ASP A 233 25.31 -31.84 -20.53
C ASP A 233 26.40 -30.79 -20.28
N PRO A 234 27.67 -31.20 -20.13
CA PRO A 234 28.77 -30.29 -19.88
C PRO A 234 29.11 -29.41 -21.10
N THR A 235 28.51 -29.64 -22.26
CA THR A 235 28.71 -28.86 -23.49
C THR A 235 27.77 -27.66 -23.61
N VAL A 236 26.74 -27.59 -22.76
CA VAL A 236 25.84 -26.43 -22.70
C VAL A 236 26.62 -25.19 -22.30
N GLU A 237 26.30 -24.07 -22.97
CA GLU A 237 26.96 -22.79 -22.76
C GLU A 237 26.64 -22.25 -21.36
N GLY A 238 27.54 -22.53 -20.41
CA GLY A 238 27.42 -22.08 -19.03
C GLY A 238 28.35 -22.83 -18.10
N ASP A 239 29.02 -22.12 -17.19
CA ASP A 239 29.94 -22.74 -16.24
C ASP A 239 29.24 -23.35 -15.01
N TYR A 240 27.90 -23.41 -15.01
CA TYR A 240 27.04 -23.80 -13.88
C TYR A 240 26.69 -25.29 -13.82
N VAL A 241 26.85 -26.04 -14.91
CA VAL A 241 26.40 -27.44 -15.03
C VAL A 241 27.07 -28.28 -13.94
N ARG A 242 26.24 -28.79 -13.01
CA ARG A 242 26.68 -29.56 -11.83
C ARG A 242 27.75 -28.87 -10.97
N LYS A 243 27.74 -27.54 -10.94
CA LYS A 243 28.61 -26.72 -10.07
C LYS A 243 27.77 -25.93 -9.06
N PRO A 244 27.68 -26.38 -7.80
CA PRO A 244 26.74 -25.82 -6.82
C PRO A 244 27.08 -24.37 -6.46
N LEU A 245 28.36 -23.98 -6.44
CA LEU A 245 28.77 -22.60 -6.20
C LEU A 245 28.26 -21.64 -7.28
N LYS A 246 28.22 -22.09 -8.54
CA LYS A 246 27.73 -21.30 -9.66
C LYS A 246 26.21 -21.23 -9.66
N LEU A 247 25.52 -22.33 -9.36
CA LEU A 247 24.08 -22.32 -9.14
C LEU A 247 23.68 -21.40 -7.98
N LEU A 248 24.46 -21.39 -6.89
CA LEU A 248 24.24 -20.47 -5.77
C LEU A 248 24.37 -19.01 -6.20
N SER A 249 25.39 -18.66 -6.98
CA SER A 249 25.51 -17.30 -7.54
C SER A 249 24.33 -16.94 -8.45
N LEU A 250 23.84 -17.87 -9.26
CA LEU A 250 22.68 -17.65 -10.12
C LEU A 250 21.39 -17.44 -9.32
N LEU A 251 21.22 -18.14 -8.19
CA LEU A 251 20.09 -17.96 -7.27
C LEU A 251 20.07 -16.52 -6.72
N TYR A 252 21.22 -16.02 -6.27
CA TYR A 252 21.35 -14.65 -5.74
C TYR A 252 21.13 -13.56 -6.79
N HIS A 253 21.37 -13.84 -8.08
CA HIS A 253 21.10 -12.90 -9.16
C HIS A 253 19.62 -12.82 -9.58
N ILE A 254 18.75 -13.75 -9.17
CA ILE A 254 17.32 -13.69 -9.57
C ILE A 254 16.65 -12.39 -9.06
N PRO A 255 16.75 -12.02 -7.77
CA PRO A 255 16.17 -10.77 -7.29
C PRO A 255 16.80 -9.51 -7.90
N GLU A 256 18.10 -9.54 -8.21
CA GLU A 256 18.80 -8.42 -8.86
C GLU A 256 18.27 -8.16 -10.27
N LYS A 257 18.03 -9.22 -11.05
CA LYS A 257 17.41 -9.10 -12.38
C LYS A 257 16.01 -8.51 -12.34
N TYR A 258 15.24 -8.83 -11.30
CA TYR A 258 13.94 -8.18 -11.08
C TYR A 258 14.11 -6.68 -10.82
N LYS A 259 15.08 -6.30 -9.99
CA LYS A 259 15.39 -4.87 -9.75
C LYS A 259 15.81 -4.20 -11.05
N GLU A 260 16.76 -4.75 -11.80
CA GLU A 260 17.21 -4.18 -13.09
C GLU A 260 16.08 -4.00 -14.11
N LYS A 261 15.16 -4.96 -14.19
CA LYS A 261 13.99 -4.87 -15.08
C LYS A 261 12.99 -3.78 -14.66
N ASN A 262 12.94 -3.46 -13.36
CA ASN A 262 12.00 -2.50 -12.78
C ASN A 262 12.66 -1.18 -12.34
N ILE A 263 13.98 -1.01 -12.48
CA ILE A 263 14.63 0.29 -12.36
C ILE A 263 14.10 1.13 -13.51
N SER A 264 13.14 1.99 -13.21
CA SER A 264 12.81 3.11 -14.08
C SER A 264 14.07 3.98 -14.14
N THR A 265 14.73 4.02 -15.29
CA THR A 265 15.66 5.12 -15.58
C THR A 265 14.91 6.42 -15.31
N MET A 266 15.58 7.42 -14.75
CA MET A 266 15.00 8.73 -14.39
C MET A 266 14.10 9.22 -15.53
N GLN A 267 12.78 9.05 -15.40
CA GLN A 267 11.85 9.40 -16.46
C GLN A 267 11.58 10.89 -16.35
N LYS A 268 12.13 11.67 -17.28
CA LYS A 268 11.50 12.95 -17.60
C LYS A 268 10.11 12.67 -18.16
N LEU A 269 9.18 13.57 -17.89
CA LEU A 269 7.87 13.53 -18.51
C LEU A 269 8.02 13.74 -20.02
N THR A 270 7.41 12.89 -20.83
CA THR A 270 7.29 13.15 -22.28
C THR A 270 6.38 14.35 -22.51
N ASP A 271 5.20 14.36 -21.88
CA ASP A 271 4.28 15.50 -21.83
C ASP A 271 4.19 16.02 -20.37
N PRO A 272 4.43 17.33 -20.09
CA PRO A 272 4.32 17.89 -18.75
C PRO A 272 2.92 17.74 -18.11
N PHE A 273 1.89 17.45 -18.91
CA PHE A 273 0.51 17.26 -18.47
C PHE A 273 0.11 15.78 -18.40
N ASP A 274 1.03 14.83 -18.61
CA ASP A 274 0.81 13.41 -18.32
C ASP A 274 0.63 13.16 -16.83
N TYR A 275 0.04 12.02 -16.48
CA TYR A 275 -0.18 11.58 -15.09
C TYR A 275 -0.94 12.60 -14.23
N LEU A 276 -2.14 13.01 -14.70
CA LEU A 276 -3.04 13.87 -13.93
C LEU A 276 -3.58 13.18 -12.67
N ARG A 277 -3.66 11.84 -12.70
CA ARG A 277 -3.93 11.01 -11.53
C ARG A 277 -2.59 10.53 -10.96
N CYS A 278 -2.44 10.61 -9.64
CA CYS A 278 -1.18 10.28 -8.98
C CYS A 278 -0.86 8.78 -9.07
N GLU A 279 -1.89 7.94 -9.18
CA GLU A 279 -1.82 6.49 -9.28
C GLU A 279 -1.17 6.08 -10.61
N ASP A 280 -1.40 6.85 -11.68
CA ASP A 280 -0.84 6.57 -13.00
C ASP A 280 0.71 6.74 -13.02
N ILE A 281 1.30 7.45 -12.05
CA ILE A 281 2.76 7.58 -11.87
C ILE A 281 3.38 6.23 -11.44
N GLY A 282 2.59 5.35 -10.82
CA GLY A 282 3.03 4.04 -10.33
C GLY A 282 4.18 4.15 -9.32
N ASP A 283 5.20 3.31 -9.49
CA ASP A 283 6.38 3.20 -8.62
C ASP A 283 7.54 4.13 -9.04
N SER A 284 7.26 5.13 -9.87
CA SER A 284 8.25 6.17 -10.22
C SER A 284 8.41 7.18 -9.07
N PHE A 285 8.94 6.74 -7.93
CA PHE A 285 9.03 7.54 -6.69
C PHE A 285 9.87 8.81 -6.85
N GLU A 286 10.94 8.77 -7.64
CA GLU A 286 11.76 9.96 -7.96
C GLU A 286 10.94 11.00 -8.73
N LEU A 287 10.20 10.58 -9.76
CA LEU A 287 9.33 11.46 -10.52
C LEU A 287 8.28 12.10 -9.61
N LEU A 288 7.64 11.31 -8.74
CA LEU A 288 6.69 11.82 -7.76
C LEU A 288 7.31 12.88 -6.83
N GLN A 289 8.58 12.73 -6.44
CA GLN A 289 9.29 13.74 -5.64
C GLN A 289 9.59 15.02 -6.45
N LEU A 290 9.92 14.90 -7.74
CA LEU A 290 10.21 16.04 -8.62
C LEU A 290 8.96 16.87 -8.98
N LEU A 291 7.80 16.22 -9.13
CA LEU A 291 6.55 16.88 -9.51
C LEU A 291 5.83 17.55 -8.32
N TYR A 292 6.24 17.24 -7.10
CA TYR A 292 5.67 17.81 -5.88
C TYR A 292 6.05 19.28 -5.69
N SER A 293 5.15 20.06 -5.08
CA SER A 293 5.40 21.45 -4.68
C SER A 293 5.58 21.53 -3.17
N LYS A 294 6.66 22.19 -2.73
CA LYS A 294 6.97 22.37 -1.30
C LYS A 294 6.13 23.45 -0.65
N ASN A 295 5.55 24.36 -1.43
CA ASN A 295 4.71 25.46 -0.94
C ASN A 295 3.27 25.02 -0.65
N PHE A 296 3.09 23.81 -0.10
CA PHE A 296 1.77 23.27 0.17
C PHE A 296 1.08 24.01 1.35
N PRO A 297 -0.02 24.76 1.13
CA PRO A 297 -0.43 25.77 2.13
C PRO A 297 -1.03 25.24 3.44
N ILE A 298 -1.46 23.97 3.49
CA ILE A 298 -2.03 23.32 4.70
C ILE A 298 -1.09 22.30 5.33
N TYR A 299 0.19 22.30 4.98
CA TYR A 299 1.16 21.32 5.47
C TYR A 299 1.22 21.27 7.01
N SER A 300 1.26 22.42 7.68
CA SER A 300 1.30 22.50 9.16
C SER A 300 0.01 22.00 9.82
N SER A 301 -1.15 22.30 9.25
CA SER A 301 -2.44 21.83 9.76
C SER A 301 -2.57 20.31 9.62
N LEU A 302 -2.13 19.77 8.48
CA LEU A 302 -2.16 18.34 8.19
C LEU A 302 -1.28 17.55 9.16
N LEU A 303 -0.10 18.06 9.51
CA LEU A 303 0.85 17.41 10.42
C LEU A 303 0.61 17.74 11.90
N SER A 304 -0.54 18.33 12.26
CA SER A 304 -0.90 18.50 13.67
C SER A 304 -1.03 17.13 14.39
N LYS A 305 -0.76 17.07 15.69
CA LYS A 305 -0.92 15.84 16.50
C LYS A 305 -2.40 15.55 16.85
N ASN A 306 -3.24 15.48 15.82
CA ASN A 306 -4.66 15.12 15.89
C ASN A 306 -5.01 14.21 14.72
N ASN A 307 -6.09 13.44 14.83
CA ASN A 307 -6.69 12.84 13.65
C ASN A 307 -7.21 13.95 12.72
N THR A 308 -7.06 13.77 11.42
CA THR A 308 -7.41 14.80 10.43
C THR A 308 -8.22 14.20 9.31
N VAL A 309 -9.31 14.87 8.93
CA VAL A 309 -10.08 14.60 7.72
C VAL A 309 -9.76 15.70 6.71
N LEU A 310 -9.00 15.33 5.69
CA LEU A 310 -8.59 16.20 4.58
C LEU A 310 -9.63 16.11 3.45
N THR A 311 -10.45 17.14 3.30
CA THR A 311 -11.47 17.23 2.26
C THR A 311 -11.00 18.08 1.08
N GLY A 312 -11.60 17.91 -0.08
CA GLY A 312 -11.43 18.82 -1.21
C GLY A 312 -11.71 18.15 -2.55
N PRO A 313 -11.94 18.92 -3.62
CA PRO A 313 -12.38 18.38 -4.91
C PRO A 313 -11.49 17.26 -5.47
N ARG A 314 -12.04 16.39 -6.30
CA ARG A 314 -11.24 15.41 -7.06
C ARG A 314 -10.16 16.12 -7.89
N GLY A 315 -8.96 15.54 -7.95
CA GLY A 315 -7.83 16.09 -8.71
C GLY A 315 -7.11 17.25 -8.02
N CYS A 316 -7.30 17.43 -6.71
CA CYS A 316 -6.66 18.51 -5.95
C CYS A 316 -5.26 18.20 -5.42
N GLY A 317 -4.78 16.96 -5.58
CA GLY A 317 -3.43 16.55 -5.19
C GLY A 317 -3.31 15.87 -3.81
N LYS A 318 -4.41 15.58 -3.11
CA LYS A 318 -4.43 14.86 -1.80
C LYS A 318 -3.51 13.63 -1.79
N THR A 319 -3.72 12.72 -2.73
CA THR A 319 -2.90 11.52 -2.92
C THR A 319 -1.43 11.85 -3.13
N THR A 320 -1.12 12.82 -4.00
CA THR A 320 0.25 13.26 -4.27
C THR A 320 0.95 13.74 -3.00
N ILE A 321 0.24 14.47 -2.14
CA ILE A 321 0.78 14.94 -0.86
C ILE A 321 1.02 13.76 0.06
N PHE A 322 0.02 12.93 0.30
CA PHE A 322 0.11 11.78 1.21
C PHE A 322 1.24 10.83 0.83
N ARG A 323 1.38 10.52 -0.47
CA ARG A 323 2.51 9.72 -0.96
C ARG A 323 3.84 10.45 -0.76
N ASN A 324 3.94 11.73 -1.15
CA ASN A 324 5.21 12.47 -1.07
C ASN A 324 5.77 12.57 0.36
N ILE A 325 4.89 12.78 1.35
CA ILE A 325 5.27 12.94 2.76
C ILE A 325 5.45 11.61 3.50
N SER A 326 5.22 10.48 2.84
CA SER A 326 5.42 9.15 3.40
C SER A 326 6.87 8.70 3.30
N LEU A 327 7.40 8.10 4.36
CA LEU A 327 8.83 7.78 4.47
C LEU A 327 9.29 6.81 3.39
N LYS A 328 8.50 5.77 3.08
CA LYS A 328 8.81 4.81 2.01
C LYS A 328 9.06 5.52 0.67
N THR A 329 8.20 6.48 0.31
CA THR A 329 8.35 7.26 -0.93
C THR A 329 9.57 8.17 -0.88
N GLN A 330 9.90 8.74 0.28
CA GLN A 330 11.12 9.56 0.43
C GLN A 330 12.40 8.72 0.27
N ILE A 331 12.42 7.49 0.81
CA ILE A 331 13.54 6.55 0.66
C ILE A 331 13.67 6.11 -0.80
N LEU A 332 12.59 5.55 -1.38
CA LEU A 332 12.61 5.04 -2.77
C LEU A 332 12.77 6.16 -3.82
N GLY A 333 12.36 7.38 -3.49
CA GLY A 333 12.57 8.58 -4.31
C GLY A 333 13.92 9.25 -4.11
N ASN A 334 14.88 8.59 -3.44
CA ASN A 334 16.24 9.08 -3.22
C ASN A 334 16.36 10.41 -2.46
N LYS A 335 15.30 10.83 -1.74
CA LYS A 335 15.30 12.01 -0.86
C LYS A 335 15.97 11.72 0.49
N VAL A 336 15.80 10.50 1.00
CA VAL A 336 16.43 10.01 2.24
C VAL A 336 17.34 8.84 1.87
N LYS A 337 18.66 9.03 1.98
CA LYS A 337 19.67 7.99 1.67
C LYS A 337 20.39 7.48 2.92
N LYS A 338 20.28 8.21 4.02
CA LYS A 338 20.74 7.85 5.35
C LYS A 338 19.86 8.52 6.41
N LEU A 339 19.92 8.05 7.65
CA LEU A 339 19.13 8.60 8.75
C LEU A 339 19.34 10.10 8.99
N ASP A 340 20.56 10.61 8.78
CA ASP A 340 20.86 12.04 8.91
C ASP A 340 20.08 12.93 7.93
N ASP A 341 19.67 12.39 6.78
CA ASP A 341 18.87 13.12 5.79
C ASP A 341 17.41 13.28 6.25
N PHE A 342 17.00 12.48 7.25
CA PHE A 342 15.63 12.42 7.74
C PHE A 342 15.41 13.35 8.93
N SER A 343 14.98 14.58 8.63
CA SER A 343 14.74 15.64 9.61
C SER A 343 13.34 15.65 10.24
N ASP A 344 12.41 14.86 9.70
CA ASP A 344 11.01 14.90 10.13
C ASP A 344 10.86 14.29 11.54
N ASP A 345 10.01 14.91 12.37
CA ASP A 345 9.67 14.45 13.73
C ASP A 345 8.55 13.40 13.75
N TYR A 346 8.17 12.92 12.56
CA TYR A 346 7.12 11.94 12.35
C TYR A 346 7.54 10.89 11.33
N ILE A 347 6.82 9.78 11.27
CA ILE A 347 6.96 8.72 10.27
C ILE A 347 5.64 8.58 9.53
N GLY A 348 5.68 8.84 8.23
CA GLY A 348 4.52 8.73 7.35
C GLY A 348 4.39 7.36 6.71
N ILE A 349 3.23 6.72 6.88
CA ILE A 349 2.87 5.43 6.27
C ILE A 349 1.62 5.63 5.42
N TYR A 350 1.75 5.40 4.12
CA TYR A 350 0.67 5.57 3.14
C TYR A 350 -0.16 4.29 3.00
N TYR A 351 -1.49 4.42 2.98
CA TYR A 351 -2.40 3.33 2.66
C TYR A 351 -3.54 3.82 1.75
N HIS A 352 -3.76 3.13 0.63
CA HIS A 352 -4.85 3.44 -0.28
C HIS A 352 -6.08 2.59 0.04
N CYS A 353 -7.21 3.23 0.37
CA CYS A 353 -8.41 2.54 0.82
C CYS A 353 -9.18 1.76 -0.27
N ASN A 354 -8.80 1.84 -1.55
CA ASN A 354 -9.40 1.02 -2.62
C ASN A 354 -9.25 -0.49 -2.34
N ASP A 355 -8.21 -0.90 -1.61
CA ASP A 355 -8.05 -2.26 -1.11
C ASP A 355 -9.27 -2.72 -0.26
N LEU A 356 -9.88 -1.82 0.53
CA LEU A 356 -11.09 -2.10 1.30
C LEU A 356 -12.33 -2.23 0.41
N TYR A 357 -12.47 -1.39 -0.61
CA TYR A 357 -13.58 -1.45 -1.56
C TYR A 357 -13.66 -2.82 -2.25
N PHE A 358 -12.52 -3.32 -2.73
CA PHE A 358 -12.46 -4.64 -3.38
C PHE A 358 -12.60 -5.81 -2.40
N ALA A 359 -12.25 -5.61 -1.13
CA ALA A 359 -12.43 -6.63 -0.10
C ALA A 359 -13.90 -6.78 0.32
N PHE A 360 -14.65 -5.68 0.33
CA PHE A 360 -16.01 -5.63 0.87
C PHE A 360 -17.06 -5.01 -0.08
N PRO A 361 -17.12 -5.39 -1.37
CA PRO A 361 -18.00 -4.74 -2.35
C PRO A 361 -19.50 -5.01 -2.10
N TYR A 362 -19.83 -6.03 -1.29
CA TYR A 362 -21.20 -6.48 -1.03
C TYR A 362 -21.82 -5.91 0.25
N LEU A 363 -21.05 -5.16 1.07
CA LEU A 363 -21.55 -4.60 2.32
C LEU A 363 -22.50 -3.42 2.05
N ASN A 364 -23.78 -3.74 1.95
CA ASN A 364 -24.88 -2.78 1.90
C ASN A 364 -25.84 -3.09 3.06
N GLY A 365 -25.84 -2.26 4.10
CA GLY A 365 -26.76 -2.38 5.23
C GLY A 365 -26.13 -2.97 6.49
N TYR A 366 -26.96 -3.63 7.32
CA TYR A 366 -26.56 -4.07 8.66
C TYR A 366 -25.38 -5.05 8.62
N ILE A 367 -24.28 -4.67 9.26
CA ILE A 367 -23.07 -5.49 9.45
C ILE A 367 -23.21 -6.28 10.76
N ALA A 368 -23.10 -7.61 10.69
CA ALA A 368 -23.09 -8.46 11.89
C ALA A 368 -21.78 -8.30 12.69
N ASP A 369 -21.76 -8.67 13.98
CA ASP A 369 -20.58 -8.44 14.83
C ASP A 369 -19.34 -9.25 14.39
N ASP A 370 -19.54 -10.47 13.89
CA ASP A 370 -18.50 -11.30 13.30
C ASP A 370 -17.91 -10.65 12.03
N GLU A 371 -18.76 -10.11 11.17
CA GLU A 371 -18.35 -9.36 9.98
C GLU A 371 -17.58 -8.09 10.36
N ARG A 372 -18.05 -7.36 11.37
CA ARG A 372 -17.39 -6.17 11.91
C ARG A 372 -15.98 -6.51 12.41
N ARG A 373 -15.82 -7.59 13.16
CA ARG A 373 -14.50 -8.09 13.60
C ARG A 373 -13.62 -8.50 12.41
N GLY A 374 -14.20 -9.10 11.38
CA GLY A 374 -13.49 -9.42 10.13
C GLY A 374 -12.99 -8.18 9.39
N ILE A 375 -13.79 -7.12 9.30
CA ILE A 375 -13.40 -5.83 8.71
C ILE A 375 -12.22 -5.22 9.48
N ILE A 376 -12.31 -5.20 10.82
CA ILE A 376 -11.22 -4.71 11.69
C ILE A 376 -9.95 -5.53 11.48
N HIS A 377 -10.08 -6.85 11.40
CA HIS A 377 -8.97 -7.74 11.12
C HIS A 377 -8.30 -7.43 9.77
N TYR A 378 -9.09 -7.26 8.71
CA TYR A 378 -8.59 -6.92 7.37
C TYR A 378 -7.83 -5.59 7.39
N PHE A 379 -8.43 -4.55 8.00
CA PHE A 379 -7.80 -3.24 8.08
C PHE A 379 -6.48 -3.29 8.87
N ASN A 380 -6.45 -3.99 10.00
CA ASN A 380 -5.24 -4.22 10.78
C ASN A 380 -4.15 -4.92 9.96
N LEU A 381 -4.50 -5.97 9.21
CA LEU A 381 -3.57 -6.67 8.31
C LEU A 381 -3.04 -5.74 7.21
N SER A 382 -3.91 -4.94 6.60
CA SER A 382 -3.53 -4.00 5.55
C SER A 382 -2.55 -2.94 6.05
N ILE A 383 -2.84 -2.29 7.19
CA ILE A 383 -1.90 -1.31 7.77
C ILE A 383 -0.61 -1.98 8.23
N PHE A 384 -0.68 -3.18 8.79
CA PHE A 384 0.51 -3.93 9.20
C PHE A 384 1.40 -4.31 8.00
N SER A 385 0.80 -4.66 6.88
CA SER A 385 1.52 -4.89 5.63
C SER A 385 2.30 -3.65 5.19
N GLU A 386 1.69 -2.45 5.24
CA GLU A 386 2.38 -1.20 4.90
C GLU A 386 3.51 -0.85 5.88
N ILE A 387 3.33 -1.16 7.18
CA ILE A 387 4.40 -1.05 8.19
C ILE A 387 5.56 -1.97 7.82
N LEU A 388 5.29 -3.26 7.58
CA LEU A 388 6.31 -4.25 7.26
C LEU A 388 7.05 -3.89 5.97
N ASP A 389 6.34 -3.39 4.96
CA ASP A 389 6.94 -3.00 3.70
C ASP A 389 7.84 -1.76 3.85
N LEU A 390 7.43 -0.76 4.65
CA LEU A 390 8.32 0.33 5.05
C LEU A 390 9.59 -0.19 5.73
N LEU A 391 9.45 -1.10 6.71
CA LEU A 391 10.58 -1.71 7.40
C LEU A 391 11.50 -2.47 6.43
N ASN A 392 10.92 -3.19 5.47
CA ASN A 392 11.67 -3.96 4.48
C ASN A 392 12.49 -3.07 3.54
N VAL A 393 11.97 -1.91 3.17
CA VAL A 393 12.67 -0.91 2.36
C VAL A 393 13.71 -0.15 3.17
N ALA A 394 13.39 0.21 4.42
CA ALA A 394 14.25 1.02 5.27
C ALA A 394 15.49 0.26 5.78
N LYS A 395 15.40 -1.06 6.00
CA LYS A 395 16.51 -1.85 6.58
C LYS A 395 17.83 -1.79 5.80
N ASP A 396 17.77 -1.48 4.50
CA ASP A 396 18.93 -1.41 3.60
C ASP A 396 19.54 0.01 3.56
N ILE A 397 18.98 0.97 4.30
CA ILE A 397 19.41 2.37 4.36
C ILE A 397 20.29 2.59 5.61
N GLU A 398 21.40 3.31 5.43
CA GLU A 398 22.35 3.60 6.52
C GLU A 398 21.65 4.32 7.70
N GLY A 399 21.76 3.74 8.89
CA GLY A 399 21.13 4.24 10.12
C GLY A 399 19.68 3.79 10.35
N PHE A 400 19.06 3.10 9.39
CA PHE A 400 17.71 2.54 9.50
C PHE A 400 17.70 1.02 9.77
N GLU A 401 18.86 0.43 10.08
CA GLU A 401 19.02 -1.00 10.24
C GLU A 401 18.11 -1.56 11.36
N LEU A 402 17.64 -2.79 11.16
CA LEU A 402 16.82 -3.52 12.13
C LEU A 402 17.65 -4.63 12.75
N ASP A 403 17.78 -4.62 14.07
CA ASP A 403 18.45 -5.70 14.79
C ASP A 403 17.58 -6.97 14.85
N GLN A 404 18.24 -8.12 15.02
CA GLN A 404 17.56 -9.42 15.04
C GLN A 404 16.59 -9.57 16.22
N ASN A 405 16.84 -8.92 17.36
CA ASN A 405 15.98 -9.01 18.53
C ASN A 405 14.67 -8.24 18.31
N THR A 406 14.73 -7.06 17.67
CA THR A 406 13.55 -6.31 17.23
C THR A 406 12.69 -7.14 16.28
N ILE A 407 13.31 -7.75 15.26
CA ILE A 407 12.62 -8.60 14.28
C ILE A 407 11.97 -9.82 14.96
N TYR A 408 12.68 -10.47 15.90
CA TYR A 408 12.15 -11.58 16.68
C TYR A 408 10.97 -11.15 17.57
N THR A 409 11.08 -10.01 18.25
CA THR A 409 10.02 -9.48 19.13
C THR A 409 8.77 -9.12 18.32
N LEU A 410 8.93 -8.58 17.11
CA LEU A 410 7.82 -8.29 16.20
C LEU A 410 7.06 -9.56 15.78
N GLN A 411 7.79 -10.61 15.37
CA GLN A 411 7.19 -11.92 15.06
C GLN A 411 6.48 -12.53 16.27
N LYS A 412 7.10 -12.45 17.45
CA LYS A 412 6.54 -12.95 18.70
C LYS A 412 5.30 -12.17 19.14
N LEU A 413 5.21 -10.89 18.81
CA LEU A 413 3.98 -10.13 19.01
C LEU A 413 2.88 -10.64 18.07
N PHE A 414 3.19 -10.81 16.79
CA PHE A 414 2.21 -11.28 15.79
C PHE A 414 1.72 -12.71 16.08
N SER A 415 2.61 -13.63 16.45
CA SER A 415 2.27 -15.03 16.78
C SER A 415 1.34 -15.18 18.01
N LYS A 416 1.30 -14.17 18.90
CA LYS A 416 0.33 -14.15 20.01
C LYS A 416 -1.11 -13.94 19.53
N TYR A 417 -1.29 -13.30 18.38
CA TYR A 417 -2.61 -13.00 17.84
C TYR A 417 -3.04 -13.97 16.75
N VAL A 418 -2.09 -14.56 16.01
CA VAL A 418 -2.38 -15.48 14.90
C VAL A 418 -1.68 -16.82 15.17
N SER A 419 -2.45 -17.80 15.62
CA SER A 419 -1.94 -19.11 16.05
C SER A 419 -1.41 -19.98 14.91
N SER A 420 -1.89 -19.73 13.68
CA SER A 420 -1.40 -20.40 12.47
C SER A 420 -0.02 -19.92 12.00
N TYR A 421 0.48 -18.81 12.55
CA TYR A 421 1.79 -18.28 12.21
C TYR A 421 2.89 -18.97 13.03
N THR A 422 3.93 -19.46 12.36
CA THR A 422 5.10 -20.07 12.97
C THR A 422 6.36 -19.36 12.55
N VAL A 423 7.31 -19.17 13.48
CA VAL A 423 8.61 -18.55 13.20
C VAL A 423 9.35 -19.37 12.13
N PRO A 424 9.78 -18.76 11.01
CA PRO A 424 10.45 -19.49 9.95
C PRO A 424 11.89 -19.87 10.35
N PRO A 425 12.52 -20.82 9.65
CA PRO A 425 13.88 -21.23 9.97
C PRO A 425 14.89 -20.09 9.88
N CYS A 426 15.93 -20.16 10.72
CA CYS A 426 17.02 -19.21 10.81
C CYS A 426 17.64 -18.95 9.43
N GLY A 427 17.81 -17.66 9.10
CA GLY A 427 18.27 -17.19 7.79
C GLY A 427 17.14 -16.75 6.85
N THR A 428 15.88 -17.07 7.16
CA THR A 428 14.73 -16.58 6.38
C THR A 428 14.65 -15.06 6.52
N ASN A 429 14.40 -14.34 5.42
CA ASN A 429 14.04 -12.93 5.51
C ASN A 429 12.65 -12.81 6.17
N VAL A 430 12.66 -12.59 7.48
CA VAL A 430 11.46 -12.56 8.32
C VAL A 430 10.45 -11.52 7.87
N ILE A 431 10.89 -10.32 7.51
CA ILE A 431 9.97 -9.23 7.16
C ILE A 431 9.22 -9.59 5.87
N GLU A 432 9.92 -10.10 4.85
CA GLU A 432 9.27 -10.61 3.63
C GLU A 432 8.36 -11.81 3.93
N HIS A 433 8.76 -12.70 4.85
CA HIS A 433 7.94 -13.83 5.26
C HIS A 433 6.64 -13.39 5.94
N LEU A 434 6.70 -12.41 6.85
CA LEU A 434 5.53 -11.82 7.50
C LEU A 434 4.61 -11.13 6.47
N ILE A 435 5.16 -10.39 5.51
CA ILE A 435 4.37 -9.77 4.43
C ILE A 435 3.60 -10.84 3.66
N ALA A 436 4.29 -11.88 3.18
CA ALA A 436 3.67 -12.97 2.44
C ALA A 436 2.56 -13.67 3.25
N PHE A 437 2.82 -13.92 4.54
CA PHE A 437 1.83 -14.53 5.44
C PHE A 437 0.60 -13.62 5.65
N VAL A 438 0.81 -12.33 5.92
CA VAL A 438 -0.26 -11.33 6.10
C VAL A 438 -1.13 -11.21 4.86
N LEU A 439 -0.55 -11.21 3.66
CA LEU A 439 -1.29 -11.21 2.40
C LEU A 439 -2.12 -12.48 2.21
N GLY A 440 -1.57 -13.65 2.59
CA GLY A 440 -2.31 -14.91 2.62
C GLY A 440 -3.50 -14.89 3.58
N GLU A 441 -3.33 -14.36 4.78
CA GLU A 441 -4.42 -14.21 5.77
C GLU A 441 -5.52 -13.26 5.28
N LYS A 442 -5.19 -12.19 4.54
CA LYS A 442 -6.20 -11.34 3.87
C LYS A 442 -7.05 -12.12 2.87
N VAL A 443 -6.46 -13.08 2.15
CA VAL A 443 -7.19 -13.92 1.18
C VAL A 443 -8.10 -14.90 1.91
N ILE A 444 -7.61 -15.55 2.96
CA ILE A 444 -8.39 -16.47 3.80
C ILE A 444 -9.60 -15.75 4.39
N LEU A 445 -9.41 -14.53 4.89
CA LEU A 445 -10.52 -13.75 5.42
C LEU A 445 -11.57 -13.46 4.34
N ARG A 446 -11.17 -13.08 3.12
CA ARG A 446 -12.11 -12.87 2.00
C ARG A 446 -12.88 -14.14 1.65
N GLN A 447 -12.23 -15.31 1.67
CA GLN A 447 -12.89 -16.59 1.45
C GLN A 447 -13.88 -16.95 2.57
N TRP A 448 -13.54 -16.62 3.83
CA TRP A 448 -14.42 -16.79 4.98
C TRP A 448 -15.69 -15.95 4.87
N PHE A 449 -15.58 -14.72 4.35
CA PHE A 449 -16.71 -13.85 4.07
C PHE A 449 -17.62 -14.33 2.91
N GLY A 450 -17.05 -15.04 1.92
CA GLY A 450 -17.80 -15.54 0.76
C GLY A 450 -18.75 -16.69 1.11
N ASP A 451 -18.21 -17.90 1.31
CA ASP A 451 -19.02 -19.12 1.44
C ASP A 451 -18.55 -20.08 2.56
N ASN A 452 -17.44 -19.78 3.23
CA ASN A 452 -16.76 -20.77 4.09
C ASN A 452 -16.71 -20.36 5.57
N LYS A 453 -17.88 -20.12 6.18
CA LYS A 453 -18.00 -19.72 7.60
C LYS A 453 -17.50 -20.76 8.61
N ASN A 454 -17.17 -21.98 8.17
CA ASN A 454 -16.79 -23.08 9.07
C ASN A 454 -15.36 -22.95 9.64
N ASN A 455 -14.48 -22.17 9.02
CA ASN A 455 -13.10 -21.95 9.48
C ASN A 455 -12.83 -20.45 9.66
N GLN A 456 -13.30 -19.89 10.78
CA GLN A 456 -13.01 -18.51 11.14
C GLN A 456 -11.49 -18.33 11.41
N PRO A 457 -10.82 -17.36 10.76
CA PRO A 457 -9.42 -17.07 11.06
C PRO A 457 -9.27 -16.38 12.42
N ASP A 458 -8.05 -16.35 12.95
CA ASP A 458 -7.74 -15.63 14.18
C ASP A 458 -7.85 -14.12 13.95
N LEU A 459 -8.97 -13.53 14.39
CA LEU A 459 -9.27 -12.12 14.13
C LEU A 459 -8.46 -11.19 15.05
N LEU A 460 -7.62 -10.35 14.43
CA LEU A 460 -6.84 -9.32 15.13
C LEU A 460 -7.76 -8.32 15.87
N PRO A 461 -7.46 -7.96 17.13
CA PRO A 461 -8.27 -7.04 17.91
C PRO A 461 -8.06 -5.57 17.52
N MET A 462 -8.97 -4.68 17.95
CA MET A 462 -8.90 -3.23 17.67
C MET A 462 -7.62 -2.55 18.20
N ASP A 463 -7.00 -3.08 19.26
CA ASP A 463 -5.78 -2.52 19.86
C ASP A 463 -4.49 -3.09 19.25
N PHE A 464 -4.58 -3.94 18.22
CA PHE A 464 -3.41 -4.55 17.58
C PHE A 464 -2.41 -3.50 17.05
N LEU A 465 -2.87 -2.54 16.25
CA LEU A 465 -1.99 -1.49 15.69
C LEU A 465 -1.35 -0.63 16.78
N LYS A 466 -2.06 -0.39 17.88
CA LYS A 466 -1.51 0.30 19.04
C LYS A 466 -0.32 -0.47 19.61
N ASN A 467 -0.47 -1.78 19.81
CA ASN A 467 0.58 -2.61 20.38
C ASN A 467 1.78 -2.74 19.43
N VAL A 468 1.55 -2.82 18.11
CA VAL A 468 2.60 -2.77 17.10
C VAL A 468 3.34 -1.44 17.14
N CYS A 469 2.64 -0.30 17.04
CA CYS A 469 3.26 1.02 17.05
C CYS A 469 4.09 1.27 18.32
N LYS A 470 3.58 0.84 19.48
CA LYS A 470 4.30 0.95 20.75
C LYS A 470 5.57 0.12 20.77
N LEU A 471 5.55 -1.10 20.23
CA LEU A 471 6.75 -1.93 20.10
C LEU A 471 7.76 -1.22 19.19
N LEU A 472 7.34 -0.76 18.01
CA LEU A 472 8.22 -0.12 17.05
C LEU A 472 8.90 1.14 17.63
N GLN A 473 8.14 2.00 18.31
CA GLN A 473 8.70 3.22 18.94
C GLN A 473 9.64 2.93 20.12
N ASN A 474 9.53 1.76 20.76
CA ASN A 474 10.39 1.36 21.87
C ASN A 474 11.68 0.67 21.41
N GLU A 475 11.57 -0.24 20.44
CA GLU A 475 12.66 -1.11 20.01
C GLU A 475 13.47 -0.50 18.85
N ILE A 476 12.85 0.29 17.96
CA ILE A 476 13.54 0.84 16.77
C ILE A 476 14.04 2.26 17.04
N HIS A 477 15.36 2.43 17.02
CA HIS A 477 16.03 3.70 17.31
C HIS A 477 15.51 4.88 16.48
N TRP A 478 15.36 4.70 15.17
CA TRP A 478 14.88 5.77 14.28
C TRP A 478 13.36 5.99 14.36
N MET A 479 12.60 5.16 15.06
CA MET A 479 11.17 5.40 15.32
C MET A 479 10.92 6.04 16.69
N LYS A 480 11.92 5.99 17.58
CA LYS A 480 11.81 6.48 18.94
C LYS A 480 11.56 7.99 19.01
N GLY A 481 10.53 8.39 19.76
CA GLY A 481 10.16 9.78 19.95
C GLY A 481 9.54 10.47 18.73
N ARG A 482 9.27 9.73 17.65
CA ARG A 482 8.61 10.23 16.45
C ARG A 482 7.15 9.78 16.41
N VAL A 483 6.27 10.68 15.97
CA VAL A 483 4.84 10.38 15.79
C VAL A 483 4.65 9.51 14.55
N ILE A 484 3.77 8.51 14.60
CA ILE A 484 3.43 7.72 13.40
C ILE A 484 2.14 8.27 12.78
N TYR A 485 2.19 8.68 11.51
CA TYR A 485 1.01 9.09 10.75
C TYR A 485 0.63 8.03 9.74
N PHE A 486 -0.61 7.55 9.84
CA PHE A 486 -1.23 6.71 8.82
C PHE A 486 -2.05 7.58 7.87
N PHE A 487 -1.56 7.72 6.64
CA PHE A 487 -2.22 8.47 5.57
C PHE A 487 -3.18 7.56 4.82
N LEU A 488 -4.46 7.58 5.23
CA LEU A 488 -5.54 6.81 4.60
C LEU A 488 -6.10 7.62 3.43
N ASP A 489 -5.81 7.16 2.22
CA ASP A 489 -6.17 7.87 0.99
C ASP A 489 -7.41 7.28 0.30
N ASP A 490 -8.22 8.17 -0.29
CA ASP A 490 -9.47 7.84 -0.99
C ASP A 490 -10.54 7.19 -0.09
N TYR A 491 -10.67 7.70 1.14
CA TYR A 491 -11.65 7.25 2.12
C TYR A 491 -13.02 7.90 1.87
N SER A 492 -13.60 7.69 0.69
CA SER A 492 -14.80 8.42 0.25
C SER A 492 -15.97 7.48 0.00
N SER A 493 -17.18 7.86 0.42
CA SER A 493 -18.40 7.22 -0.09
C SER A 493 -18.60 7.56 -1.58
N PRO A 494 -19.09 6.63 -2.42
CA PRO A 494 -19.60 5.30 -2.06
C PRO A 494 -18.53 4.20 -2.01
N SER A 495 -17.29 4.45 -2.45
CA SER A 495 -16.21 3.44 -2.47
C SER A 495 -15.98 2.82 -1.09
N ILE A 496 -15.95 3.66 -0.05
CA ILE A 496 -16.00 3.20 1.34
C ILE A 496 -17.43 3.43 1.83
N SER A 497 -18.21 2.34 1.95
CA SER A 497 -19.62 2.40 2.34
C SER A 497 -19.80 3.01 3.73
N ILE A 498 -20.98 3.55 4.01
CA ILE A 498 -21.28 4.18 5.31
C ILE A 498 -21.05 3.19 6.45
N ASP A 499 -21.52 1.95 6.30
CA ASP A 499 -21.40 0.92 7.34
C ASP A 499 -19.93 0.52 7.59
N LEU A 500 -19.11 0.51 6.52
CA LEU A 500 -17.66 0.30 6.63
C LEU A 500 -16.98 1.47 7.32
N GLN A 501 -17.37 2.72 7.01
CA GLN A 501 -16.85 3.90 7.69
C GLN A 501 -17.15 3.84 9.19
N GLU A 502 -18.42 3.63 9.55
CA GLU A 502 -18.85 3.53 10.95
C GLU A 502 -18.08 2.47 11.74
N THR A 503 -17.82 1.31 11.12
CA THR A 503 -17.03 0.22 11.72
C THR A 503 -15.59 0.63 12.00
N LEU A 504 -14.93 1.25 11.03
CA LEU A 504 -13.53 1.65 11.16
C LEU A 504 -13.35 2.84 12.11
N HIS A 505 -14.35 3.72 12.18
CA HIS A 505 -14.34 4.88 13.07
C HIS A 505 -14.23 4.51 14.54
N ASP A 506 -14.65 3.31 14.95
CA ASP A 506 -14.55 2.84 16.34
C ASP A 506 -13.12 2.79 16.90
N PHE A 507 -12.10 2.75 16.03
CA PHE A 507 -10.70 2.75 16.47
C PHE A 507 -9.78 3.69 15.68
N ILE A 508 -10.20 4.23 14.52
CA ILE A 508 -9.47 5.31 13.83
C ILE A 508 -9.54 6.62 14.62
N PHE A 509 -10.74 7.00 15.08
CA PHE A 509 -10.98 8.33 15.68
C PHE A 509 -11.07 8.32 17.21
N PHE A 510 -11.01 7.16 17.85
CA PHE A 510 -11.00 7.04 19.31
C PHE A 510 -9.56 6.89 19.82
N PRO A 511 -9.04 7.86 20.60
CA PRO A 511 -7.66 7.85 21.04
C PRO A 511 -7.32 6.59 21.85
N SER A 512 -6.28 5.89 21.43
CA SER A 512 -5.65 4.85 22.24
C SER A 512 -4.66 5.52 23.20
N ALA A 513 -4.99 5.59 24.49
CA ALA A 513 -4.07 6.13 25.50
C ALA A 513 -2.70 5.42 25.44
N GLY A 514 -1.62 6.20 25.34
CA GLY A 514 -0.23 5.71 25.46
C GLY A 514 0.50 5.31 24.16
N SER A 515 -0.01 5.68 22.99
CA SER A 515 0.67 5.47 21.69
C SER A 515 0.60 6.73 20.83
N GLU A 516 1.74 7.22 20.33
CA GLU A 516 1.82 8.44 19.52
C GLU A 516 1.61 8.15 18.03
N TYR A 517 0.42 7.70 17.66
CA TYR A 517 0.02 7.57 16.25
C TYR A 517 -1.32 8.24 15.96
N PHE A 518 -1.49 8.74 14.74
CA PHE A 518 -2.72 9.41 14.29
C PHE A 518 -3.06 9.03 12.85
N PHE A 519 -4.35 9.07 12.53
CA PHE A 519 -4.84 8.86 11.17
C PHE A 519 -5.10 10.20 10.47
N LYS A 520 -4.66 10.26 9.22
CA LYS A 520 -4.84 11.37 8.30
C LYS A 520 -5.64 10.84 7.11
N VAL A 521 -6.93 11.16 7.09
CA VAL A 521 -7.92 10.55 6.21
C VAL A 521 -8.27 11.51 5.09
N SER A 522 -8.07 11.13 3.84
CA SER A 522 -8.45 11.98 2.70
C SER A 522 -9.84 11.57 2.17
N THR A 523 -10.68 12.56 1.86
CA THR A 523 -11.99 12.32 1.24
C THR A 523 -12.26 13.31 0.10
N GLU A 524 -13.13 12.94 -0.83
CA GLU A 524 -13.51 13.78 -1.98
C GLU A 524 -14.30 15.03 -1.59
N SER A 525 -15.06 14.95 -0.50
CA SER A 525 -15.87 16.06 -0.02
C SER A 525 -16.27 15.82 1.43
N PHE A 526 -16.70 16.88 2.11
CA PHE A 526 -17.22 16.77 3.46
C PHE A 526 -18.41 15.80 3.57
N ILE A 527 -19.28 15.74 2.55
CA ILE A 527 -20.43 14.84 2.55
C ILE A 527 -20.07 13.37 2.26
N SER A 528 -18.84 13.12 1.79
CA SER A 528 -18.34 11.76 1.55
C SER A 528 -17.80 11.09 2.83
N PHE A 529 -17.66 11.86 3.90
CA PHE A 529 -17.29 11.41 5.24
C PHE A 529 -18.53 11.30 6.12
N HIS A 530 -18.78 10.12 6.69
CA HIS A 530 -19.92 9.90 7.58
C HIS A 530 -19.48 9.96 9.04
N PRO A 531 -19.74 11.06 9.79
CA PRO A 531 -19.12 11.32 11.09
C PRO A 531 -19.78 10.54 12.24
N TYR A 532 -20.12 9.27 12.04
CA TYR A 532 -20.68 8.39 13.06
C TYR A 532 -19.84 7.13 13.18
N ASN A 533 -19.86 6.53 14.36
CA ASN A 533 -19.27 5.22 14.60
C ASN A 533 -20.34 4.11 14.55
N SER A 534 -19.95 2.85 14.75
CA SER A 534 -20.87 1.70 14.67
C SER A 534 -21.98 1.73 15.73
N LYS A 535 -21.85 2.56 16.77
CA LYS A 535 -22.85 2.76 17.82
C LYS A 535 -23.75 3.97 17.55
N LYS A 536 -23.68 4.53 16.34
CA LYS A 536 -24.36 5.77 15.93
C LYS A 536 -24.02 6.98 16.81
N LYS A 537 -22.85 6.97 17.47
CA LYS A 537 -22.32 8.14 18.18
C LYS A 537 -21.71 9.09 17.14
N LEU A 538 -22.14 10.35 17.16
CA LEU A 538 -21.54 11.42 16.38
C LEU A 538 -20.09 11.68 16.85
N LEU A 539 -19.16 11.77 15.90
CA LEU A 539 -17.79 12.21 16.11
C LEU A 539 -17.76 13.75 16.12
N GLU A 540 -17.21 14.38 17.16
CA GLU A 540 -17.19 15.83 17.30
C GLU A 540 -15.91 16.40 16.68
N GLU A 541 -16.07 17.27 15.67
CA GLU A 541 -14.96 18.06 15.12
C GLU A 541 -14.34 18.95 16.22
N GLY A 542 -13.02 18.96 16.32
CA GLY A 542 -12.27 19.64 17.38
C GLY A 542 -11.96 18.75 18.59
N ARG A 543 -12.59 17.58 18.71
CA ARG A 543 -12.34 16.61 19.79
C ARG A 543 -11.82 15.27 19.29
N GLU A 544 -12.57 14.61 18.40
CA GLU A 544 -12.16 13.31 17.84
C GLU A 544 -11.32 13.48 16.56
N TYR A 545 -11.55 14.54 15.77
CA TYR A 545 -10.79 14.85 14.56
C TYR A 545 -10.83 16.36 14.22
N LEU A 546 -9.95 16.79 13.32
CA LEU A 546 -9.96 18.12 12.71
C LEU A 546 -10.30 18.00 11.21
N THR A 547 -11.13 18.91 10.69
CA THR A 547 -11.33 19.02 9.25
C THR A 547 -10.37 20.03 8.65
N VAL A 548 -9.73 19.65 7.55
CA VAL A 548 -8.91 20.55 6.73
C VAL A 548 -9.45 20.47 5.31
N ASP A 549 -10.05 21.54 4.82
CA ASP A 549 -10.55 21.60 3.45
C ASP A 549 -9.52 22.27 2.53
N PHE A 550 -9.13 21.56 1.47
CA PHE A 550 -8.16 22.06 0.50
C PHE A 550 -8.74 23.14 -0.41
N GLY A 551 -10.03 23.06 -0.74
CA GLY A 551 -10.74 24.10 -1.50
C GLY A 551 -10.79 25.43 -0.74
N ASP A 552 -10.90 25.36 0.60
CA ASP A 552 -10.90 26.54 1.47
C ASP A 552 -9.61 27.37 1.38
N ILE A 553 -8.48 26.79 0.94
CA ILE A 553 -7.23 27.52 0.72
C ILE A 553 -7.38 28.44 -0.50
N PHE A 554 -7.87 27.91 -1.62
CA PHE A 554 -8.10 28.69 -2.85
C PHE A 554 -9.21 29.74 -2.68
N LEU A 555 -10.01 29.61 -1.60
CA LEU A 555 -11.00 30.60 -1.20
C LEU A 555 -10.48 31.58 -0.13
N GLY A 556 -9.66 31.14 0.83
CA GLY A 556 -9.24 31.95 1.97
C GLY A 556 -7.87 32.63 1.79
N ASN A 557 -6.94 31.99 1.09
CA ASN A 557 -5.58 32.45 0.84
C ASN A 557 -5.21 32.24 -0.64
N GLU A 558 -5.77 33.09 -1.51
CA GLU A 558 -5.62 32.97 -2.96
C GLU A 558 -4.17 33.10 -3.44
N GLU A 559 -3.34 33.89 -2.76
CA GLU A 559 -1.94 34.08 -3.13
C GLU A 559 -1.16 32.78 -2.92
N ALA A 560 -1.25 32.18 -1.73
CA ALA A 560 -0.59 30.89 -1.47
C ALA A 560 -1.09 29.78 -2.41
N GLY A 561 -2.39 29.78 -2.73
CA GLY A 561 -2.94 28.84 -3.72
C GLY A 561 -2.37 29.03 -5.12
N LYS A 562 -2.15 30.29 -5.56
CA LYS A 562 -1.52 30.59 -6.85
C LYS A 562 -0.05 30.21 -6.87
N ASP A 563 0.70 30.53 -5.82
CA ASP A 563 2.13 30.19 -5.69
C ASP A 563 2.34 28.68 -5.76
N PHE A 564 1.51 27.92 -5.06
CA PHE A 564 1.47 26.46 -5.15
C PHE A 564 1.23 25.97 -6.58
N LEU A 565 0.24 26.53 -7.31
CA LEU A 565 -0.02 26.15 -8.69
C LEU A 565 1.13 26.51 -9.65
N TYR A 566 1.74 27.68 -9.50
CA TYR A 566 2.91 28.06 -10.29
C TYR A 566 4.04 27.06 -10.11
N GLU A 567 4.32 26.66 -8.87
CA GLU A 567 5.36 25.67 -8.59
C GLU A 567 5.01 24.31 -9.19
N VAL A 568 3.77 23.82 -9.03
CA VAL A 568 3.33 22.55 -9.64
C VAL A 568 3.50 22.56 -11.16
N VAL A 569 3.01 23.60 -11.84
CA VAL A 569 3.10 23.69 -13.30
C VAL A 569 4.56 23.82 -13.75
N ASN A 570 5.33 24.71 -13.13
CA ASN A 570 6.72 24.94 -13.51
C ASN A 570 7.61 23.72 -13.22
N ASN A 571 7.36 22.97 -12.14
CA ASN A 571 8.07 21.72 -11.85
C ASN A 571 7.81 20.68 -12.94
N ARG A 572 6.56 20.58 -13.43
CA ARG A 572 6.22 19.70 -14.55
C ARG A 572 6.89 20.13 -15.85
N LEU A 573 6.85 21.41 -16.20
CA LEU A 573 7.50 21.94 -17.41
C LEU A 573 9.01 21.67 -17.38
N LYS A 574 9.68 21.96 -16.26
CA LYS A 574 11.13 21.73 -16.08
C LYS A 574 11.56 20.27 -16.20
N ASN A 575 10.73 19.36 -15.70
CA ASN A 575 11.01 17.93 -15.71
C ASN A 575 10.38 17.22 -16.92
N SER A 576 10.17 17.94 -18.03
CA SER A 576 9.65 17.38 -19.29
C SER A 576 10.62 17.56 -20.46
N GLU A 577 10.24 17.07 -21.65
CA GLU A 577 10.96 17.28 -22.91
C GLU A 577 10.80 18.71 -23.49
N ILE A 578 10.04 19.59 -22.84
CA ILE A 578 9.86 20.97 -23.27
C ILE A 578 11.17 21.78 -23.17
N HIS A 579 11.40 22.62 -24.18
CA HIS A 579 12.57 23.49 -24.23
C HIS A 579 12.65 24.43 -23.02
N GLU A 580 13.85 24.65 -22.48
CA GLU A 580 14.11 25.43 -21.24
C GLU A 580 13.49 26.84 -21.23
N LYS A 581 13.39 27.47 -22.41
CA LYS A 581 12.71 28.75 -22.63
C LYS A 581 11.25 28.77 -22.14
N TYR A 582 10.58 27.62 -22.08
CA TYR A 582 9.17 27.50 -21.67
C TYR A 582 9.02 26.83 -20.29
N HIS A 583 10.03 26.90 -19.44
CA HIS A 583 9.95 26.39 -18.06
C HIS A 583 9.26 27.34 -17.08
N ASN A 584 8.78 28.49 -17.56
CA ASN A 584 8.02 29.46 -16.77
C ASN A 584 6.64 29.73 -17.41
N ILE A 585 5.58 29.26 -16.77
CA ILE A 585 4.20 29.45 -17.23
C ILE A 585 3.76 30.92 -17.28
N GLU A 586 4.32 31.79 -16.44
CA GLU A 586 3.99 33.23 -16.44
C GLU A 586 4.40 33.88 -17.76
N GLN A 587 5.57 33.50 -18.30
CA GLN A 587 6.04 34.00 -19.59
C GLN A 587 5.20 33.46 -20.76
N ILE A 588 4.69 32.23 -20.63
CA ILE A 588 3.89 31.57 -21.66
C ILE A 588 2.51 32.21 -21.77
N LEU A 589 1.85 32.43 -20.63
CA LEU A 589 0.49 32.99 -20.58
C LEU A 589 0.49 34.53 -20.68
N GLY A 590 1.57 35.19 -20.26
CA GLY A 590 1.68 36.64 -20.21
C GLY A 590 0.78 37.28 -19.15
N ASP A 591 0.94 38.59 -18.95
CA ASP A 591 0.10 39.35 -18.03
C ASP A 591 -1.33 39.50 -18.53
N SER A 592 -2.28 39.46 -17.61
CA SER A 592 -3.66 39.84 -17.93
C SER A 592 -3.73 41.33 -18.29
N PRO A 593 -4.45 41.72 -19.35
CA PRO A 593 -4.70 43.13 -19.66
C PRO A 593 -5.54 43.82 -18.56
N LEU A 594 -6.20 43.04 -17.70
CA LEU A 594 -7.12 43.51 -16.67
C LEU A 594 -6.53 43.24 -15.29
N LYS A 595 -5.79 44.21 -14.75
CA LYS A 595 -5.12 44.10 -13.44
C LYS A 595 -6.08 44.02 -12.25
N ILE A 596 -7.35 44.38 -12.42
CA ILE A 596 -8.36 44.46 -11.34
C ILE A 596 -9.69 43.89 -11.85
N TYR A 597 -10.33 43.03 -11.07
CA TYR A 597 -11.61 42.38 -11.42
C TYR A 597 -12.76 43.36 -11.68
N VAL A 598 -12.70 44.58 -11.13
CA VAL A 598 -13.68 45.64 -11.42
C VAL A 598 -13.66 46.02 -12.90
N HIS A 599 -12.48 46.19 -13.50
CA HIS A 599 -12.37 46.50 -14.93
C HIS A 599 -12.84 45.34 -15.80
N MET A 600 -12.64 44.10 -15.35
CA MET A 600 -13.21 42.92 -16.02
C MET A 600 -14.74 42.97 -16.02
N ALA A 601 -15.35 43.29 -14.87
CA ALA A 601 -16.81 43.40 -14.77
C ALA A 601 -17.37 44.56 -15.61
N GLU A 602 -16.69 45.70 -15.68
CA GLU A 602 -17.04 46.82 -16.56
C GLU A 602 -17.01 46.38 -18.03
N GLN A 603 -15.96 45.69 -18.47
CA GLN A 603 -15.85 45.20 -19.83
C GLN A 603 -16.90 44.14 -20.19
N ILE A 604 -17.27 43.28 -19.24
CA ILE A 604 -18.38 42.33 -19.42
C ILE A 604 -19.69 43.09 -19.65
N ARG A 605 -19.97 44.10 -18.83
CA ARG A 605 -21.16 44.96 -18.94
C ARG A 605 -21.20 45.73 -20.26
N GLU A 606 -20.04 46.18 -20.75
CA GLU A 606 -19.87 46.79 -22.09
C GLU A 606 -20.00 45.78 -23.24
N GLY A 607 -20.14 44.49 -22.95
CA GLY A 607 -20.32 43.44 -23.96
C GLY A 607 -19.02 42.89 -24.55
N LYS A 608 -17.83 43.22 -24.03
CA LYS A 608 -16.56 42.67 -24.54
C LYS A 608 -16.44 41.17 -24.31
N HIS A 609 -15.78 40.48 -25.24
CA HIS A 609 -15.75 39.02 -25.30
C HIS A 609 -14.38 38.39 -24.99
N GLU A 610 -13.28 39.13 -25.11
CA GLU A 610 -11.90 38.66 -24.89
C GLU A 610 -11.34 39.21 -23.57
N ILE A 611 -11.68 38.55 -22.47
CA ILE A 611 -11.41 39.08 -21.11
C ILE A 611 -10.74 38.06 -20.19
N TYR A 612 -10.76 36.76 -20.55
CA TYR A 612 -10.17 35.68 -19.74
C TYR A 612 -8.81 35.26 -20.30
N SER A 613 -7.77 36.05 -20.03
CA SER A 613 -6.41 35.76 -20.45
C SER A 613 -5.38 36.24 -19.42
N GLY A 614 -4.19 35.64 -19.50
CA GLY A 614 -3.04 35.93 -18.66
C GLY A 614 -2.95 35.04 -17.43
N HIS A 615 -1.73 34.92 -16.90
CA HIS A 615 -1.41 33.96 -15.84
C HIS A 615 -2.21 34.20 -14.56
N GLN A 616 -2.41 35.47 -14.16
CA GLN A 616 -3.15 35.83 -12.95
C GLN A 616 -4.62 35.39 -13.01
N VAL A 617 -5.23 35.48 -14.19
CA VAL A 617 -6.62 35.07 -14.41
C VAL A 617 -6.70 33.56 -14.44
N ILE A 618 -5.90 32.89 -15.27
CA ILE A 618 -5.96 31.43 -15.45
C ILE A 618 -5.66 30.70 -14.15
N MET A 619 -4.60 31.06 -13.42
CA MET A 619 -4.32 30.46 -12.10
C MET A 619 -5.42 30.81 -11.08
N GLY A 620 -6.01 31.99 -11.19
CA GLY A 620 -7.13 32.44 -10.35
C GLY A 620 -8.43 31.66 -10.55
N LEU A 621 -8.58 30.92 -11.65
CA LEU A 621 -9.75 30.05 -11.91
C LEU A 621 -9.71 28.73 -11.12
N CYS A 622 -8.60 28.41 -10.46
CA CYS A 622 -8.52 27.23 -9.63
C CYS A 622 -9.37 27.37 -8.37
N SER A 623 -10.14 26.34 -8.07
CA SER A 623 -10.91 26.25 -6.82
C SER A 623 -10.52 25.01 -6.01
N GLY A 624 -9.24 24.64 -6.07
CA GLY A 624 -8.70 23.40 -5.51
C GLY A 624 -8.54 22.29 -6.53
N ASP A 625 -9.02 22.42 -7.76
CA ASP A 625 -8.97 21.39 -8.81
C ASP A 625 -7.72 21.49 -9.70
N VAL A 626 -6.56 21.19 -9.12
CA VAL A 626 -5.25 21.26 -9.79
C VAL A 626 -5.22 20.52 -11.14
N ALA A 627 -5.77 19.30 -11.21
CA ALA A 627 -5.83 18.50 -12.44
C ALA A 627 -6.63 19.17 -13.58
N GLN A 628 -7.68 19.94 -13.24
CA GLN A 628 -8.45 20.69 -14.24
C GLN A 628 -7.66 21.88 -14.77
N ILE A 629 -6.90 22.55 -13.90
CA ILE A 629 -6.01 23.64 -14.31
C ILE A 629 -4.88 23.12 -15.20
N LEU A 630 -4.26 21.98 -14.88
CA LEU A 630 -3.29 21.33 -15.76
C LEU A 630 -3.91 20.98 -17.13
N SER A 631 -5.12 20.42 -17.15
CA SER A 631 -5.86 20.16 -18.40
C SER A 631 -6.16 21.43 -19.20
N LEU A 632 -6.54 22.52 -18.53
CA LEU A 632 -6.78 23.81 -19.15
C LEU A 632 -5.50 24.35 -19.82
N ILE A 633 -4.38 24.30 -19.11
CA ILE A 633 -3.08 24.74 -19.65
C ILE A 633 -2.69 23.86 -20.84
N LYS A 634 -2.84 22.53 -20.76
CA LYS A 634 -2.60 21.61 -21.88
C LYS A 634 -3.32 22.04 -23.15
N ARG A 635 -4.61 22.40 -23.05
CA ARG A 635 -5.40 22.86 -24.19
C ARG A 635 -4.94 24.20 -24.76
N ILE A 636 -4.43 25.09 -23.90
CA ILE A 636 -3.81 26.33 -24.35
C ILE A 636 -2.57 26.01 -25.21
N PHE A 637 -1.75 25.03 -24.83
CA PHE A 637 -0.63 24.55 -25.64
C PHE A 637 -1.10 23.92 -26.96
N GLU A 638 -2.15 23.09 -26.93
CA GLU A 638 -2.75 22.48 -28.13
C GLU A 638 -3.27 23.53 -29.12
N SER A 639 -3.85 24.63 -28.64
CA SER A 639 -4.29 25.76 -29.48
C SER A 639 -3.14 26.52 -30.19
N ASN A 640 -1.90 26.22 -29.83
CA ASN A 640 -0.68 26.85 -30.34
C ASN A 640 0.32 25.85 -30.95
N GLY A 641 -0.19 24.81 -31.63
CA GLY A 641 0.64 23.83 -32.34
C GLY A 641 0.98 22.59 -31.52
N GLY A 642 0.45 22.48 -30.29
CA GLY A 642 0.68 21.35 -29.39
C GLY A 642 2.11 21.29 -28.88
N LEU A 643 2.40 20.26 -28.09
CA LEU A 643 3.67 20.14 -27.34
C LEU A 643 4.91 20.10 -28.25
N LYS A 644 4.79 19.52 -29.45
CA LYS A 644 5.89 19.47 -30.42
C LYS A 644 6.42 20.86 -30.79
N ALA A 645 5.54 21.87 -30.83
CA ALA A 645 5.95 23.24 -31.09
C ALA A 645 6.82 23.82 -29.94
N PHE A 646 6.57 23.38 -28.70
CA PHE A 646 7.30 23.84 -27.52
C PHE A 646 8.58 23.04 -27.23
N MET A 647 8.95 22.07 -28.08
CA MET A 647 10.25 21.40 -28.02
C MET A 647 11.38 22.25 -28.63
N THR A 648 11.05 23.29 -29.41
CA THR A 648 12.01 24.25 -29.98
C THR A 648 11.67 25.68 -29.54
N PRO A 649 12.64 26.62 -29.51
CA PRO A 649 12.42 27.98 -28.99
C PRO A 649 11.60 28.91 -29.91
N ASP A 650 10.89 28.37 -30.91
CA ASP A 650 10.29 29.12 -32.02
C ASP A 650 8.87 29.66 -31.74
N VAL A 651 8.21 29.18 -30.67
CA VAL A 651 6.88 29.67 -30.29
C VAL A 651 6.98 31.11 -29.81
N LYS A 652 6.16 31.98 -30.41
CA LYS A 652 6.04 33.38 -29.98
C LYS A 652 5.30 33.43 -28.64
N LEU A 653 5.92 34.07 -27.66
CA LEU A 653 5.34 34.32 -26.34
C LEU A 653 4.96 35.81 -26.18
N PRO A 654 3.95 36.12 -25.34
CA PRO A 654 3.01 35.18 -24.73
C PRO A 654 2.04 34.60 -25.77
N ILE A 655 1.37 33.49 -25.43
CA ILE A 655 0.28 32.92 -26.23
C ILE A 655 -0.84 33.95 -26.37
N ASP A 656 -1.39 34.09 -27.57
CA ASP A 656 -2.44 35.07 -27.89
C ASP A 656 -3.64 35.02 -26.93
N ALA A 657 -4.09 36.21 -26.48
CA ALA A 657 -5.15 36.35 -25.49
C ALA A 657 -6.51 35.82 -25.97
N ALA A 658 -6.82 35.95 -27.26
CA ALA A 658 -8.09 35.46 -27.81
C ALA A 658 -8.14 33.93 -27.80
N LYS A 659 -7.00 33.27 -28.09
CA LYS A 659 -6.86 31.81 -27.96
C LYS A 659 -7.07 31.34 -26.52
N GLN A 660 -6.40 31.98 -25.55
CA GLN A 660 -6.58 31.65 -24.12
C GLN A 660 -8.05 31.79 -23.71
N ASN A 661 -8.68 32.92 -24.03
CA ASN A 661 -10.06 33.21 -23.67
C ASN A 661 -11.06 32.21 -24.29
N LYS A 662 -10.83 31.78 -25.53
CA LYS A 662 -11.64 30.73 -26.18
C LYS A 662 -11.56 29.41 -25.41
N VAL A 663 -10.34 28.92 -25.18
CA VAL A 663 -10.09 27.64 -24.50
C VAL A 663 -10.68 27.63 -23.08
N VAL A 664 -10.51 28.73 -22.34
CA VAL A 664 -11.05 28.88 -20.98
C VAL A 664 -12.58 28.76 -20.94
N LYS A 665 -13.30 29.31 -21.92
CA LYS A 665 -14.76 29.19 -22.00
C LYS A 665 -15.22 27.79 -22.40
N GLU A 666 -14.53 27.16 -23.35
CA GLU A 666 -14.80 25.79 -23.78
C GLU A 666 -14.67 24.81 -22.62
N MET A 667 -13.63 24.97 -21.78
CA MET A 667 -13.39 24.11 -20.62
C MET A 667 -14.52 24.15 -19.58
N GLY A 668 -15.12 25.31 -19.36
CA GLY A 668 -16.26 25.45 -18.43
C GLY A 668 -17.53 24.80 -18.97
N ASN A 669 -17.81 24.91 -20.28
CA ASN A 669 -18.96 24.25 -20.92
C ASN A 669 -18.84 22.73 -20.85
N GLU A 670 -17.65 22.19 -21.16
CA GLU A 670 -17.44 20.74 -21.06
C GLU A 670 -17.54 20.20 -19.64
N PHE A 671 -17.24 21.03 -18.63
CA PHE A 671 -17.51 20.65 -17.25
C PHE A 671 -19.02 20.47 -17.01
N LEU A 672 -19.85 21.40 -17.50
CA LEU A 672 -21.31 21.27 -17.40
C LEU A 672 -21.83 20.03 -18.15
N ASP A 673 -21.31 19.77 -19.35
CA ASP A 673 -21.68 18.58 -20.12
C ASP A 673 -21.34 17.29 -19.34
N LYS A 674 -20.20 17.24 -18.64
CA LYS A 674 -19.84 16.10 -17.77
C LYS A 674 -20.75 15.95 -16.56
N ILE A 675 -21.21 17.05 -15.98
CA ILE A 675 -22.15 17.04 -14.85
C ILE A 675 -23.52 16.51 -15.29
N GLU A 676 -23.99 16.92 -16.47
CA GLU A 676 -25.26 16.45 -17.03
C GLU A 676 -25.30 14.92 -17.20
N MET A 677 -24.14 14.32 -17.50
CA MET A 677 -23.98 12.87 -17.62
C MET A 677 -24.04 12.10 -16.29
N VAL A 678 -24.11 12.78 -15.14
CA VAL A 678 -24.26 12.12 -13.84
C VAL A 678 -25.62 11.40 -13.77
N PRO A 679 -25.66 10.10 -13.43
CA PRO A 679 -26.92 9.36 -13.31
C PRO A 679 -27.90 10.00 -12.32
N ASP A 680 -29.19 9.88 -12.61
CA ASP A 680 -30.36 10.28 -11.81
C ASP A 680 -30.56 11.79 -11.55
N ILE A 681 -29.49 12.56 -11.36
CA ILE A 681 -29.56 13.98 -10.94
C ILE A 681 -28.77 14.92 -11.85
N GLY A 682 -28.03 14.42 -12.84
CA GLY A 682 -27.13 15.25 -13.66
C GLY A 682 -27.82 16.42 -14.37
N GLN A 683 -29.00 16.17 -14.94
CA GLN A 683 -29.82 17.20 -15.56
C GLN A 683 -30.21 18.30 -14.58
N ASP A 684 -30.74 17.93 -13.40
CA ASP A 684 -31.12 18.88 -12.35
C ASP A 684 -29.90 19.71 -11.90
N LEU A 685 -28.73 19.08 -11.74
CA LEU A 685 -27.49 19.78 -11.36
C LEU A 685 -27.07 20.82 -12.40
N ARG A 686 -27.18 20.50 -13.69
CA ARG A 686 -26.89 21.44 -14.78
C ARG A 686 -27.85 22.62 -14.76
N GLU A 687 -29.15 22.36 -14.71
CA GLU A 687 -30.19 23.40 -14.72
C GLU A 687 -30.06 24.36 -13.53
N VAL A 688 -29.81 23.84 -12.32
CA VAL A 688 -29.54 24.67 -11.13
C VAL A 688 -28.30 25.55 -11.32
N THR A 689 -27.25 25.00 -11.92
CA THR A 689 -26.00 25.72 -12.14
C THR A 689 -26.16 26.83 -13.18
N GLU A 690 -26.87 26.54 -14.28
CA GLU A 690 -27.21 27.51 -15.31
C GLU A 690 -28.09 28.62 -14.75
N ALA A 691 -29.13 28.27 -13.98
CA ALA A 691 -30.00 29.24 -13.32
C ALA A 691 -29.25 30.21 -12.41
N PHE A 692 -28.37 29.69 -11.55
CA PHE A 692 -27.54 30.53 -10.72
C PHE A 692 -26.60 31.42 -11.55
N GLY A 693 -25.93 30.84 -12.55
CA GLY A 693 -24.99 31.55 -13.42
C GLY A 693 -25.63 32.68 -14.22
N ASN A 694 -26.82 32.43 -14.77
CA ASN A 694 -27.60 33.41 -15.53
C ASN A 694 -28.06 34.57 -14.65
N VAL A 695 -28.59 34.29 -13.45
CA VAL A 695 -28.95 35.32 -12.47
C VAL A 695 -27.72 36.14 -12.06
N ALA A 696 -26.58 35.49 -11.79
CA ALA A 696 -25.34 36.17 -11.47
C ALA A 696 -24.89 37.10 -12.60
N HIS A 697 -25.00 36.66 -13.86
CA HIS A 697 -24.65 37.46 -15.03
C HIS A 697 -25.59 38.65 -15.18
N TRP A 698 -26.90 38.41 -15.05
CA TRP A 698 -27.91 39.46 -15.12
C TRP A 698 -27.68 40.53 -14.05
N TYR A 699 -27.31 40.14 -12.83
CA TYR A 699 -26.96 41.06 -11.75
C TYR A 699 -25.73 41.90 -12.11
N LEU A 700 -24.69 41.28 -12.69
CA LEU A 700 -23.50 42.00 -13.13
C LEU A 700 -23.81 43.03 -14.21
N VAL A 701 -24.66 42.69 -15.17
CA VAL A 701 -25.03 43.60 -16.26
C VAL A 701 -25.94 44.74 -15.78
N HIS A 702 -26.93 44.44 -14.93
CA HIS A 702 -28.05 45.37 -14.65
C HIS A 702 -28.05 46.00 -13.24
N LYS A 703 -27.28 45.49 -12.28
CA LYS A 703 -27.26 45.97 -10.89
C LYS A 703 -25.90 46.53 -10.50
N ASP A 704 -25.92 47.57 -9.67
CA ASP A 704 -24.72 48.13 -9.08
C ASP A 704 -24.53 47.63 -7.64
N SER A 705 -23.28 47.36 -7.28
CA SER A 705 -22.90 46.95 -5.94
C SER A 705 -23.16 48.06 -4.94
N LYS A 706 -23.86 47.70 -3.87
CA LYS A 706 -24.08 48.57 -2.71
C LYS A 706 -22.93 48.56 -1.71
N ASN A 707 -21.94 47.69 -1.92
CA ASN A 707 -20.82 47.49 -1.01
C ASN A 707 -19.64 48.45 -1.27
N GLN A 708 -19.73 49.33 -2.28
CA GLN A 708 -18.71 50.33 -2.61
C GLN A 708 -19.34 51.67 -2.98
N THR A 709 -18.62 52.75 -2.65
CA THR A 709 -19.07 54.16 -2.78
C THR A 709 -19.16 54.68 -4.22
N LYS A 710 -18.80 53.87 -5.23
CA LYS A 710 -18.79 54.23 -6.66
C LYS A 710 -19.81 53.46 -7.53
N SER A 711 -20.74 52.73 -6.92
CA SER A 711 -21.74 51.91 -7.65
C SER A 711 -21.14 51.03 -8.77
N PRO A 712 -20.05 50.30 -8.54
CA PRO A 712 -19.45 49.44 -9.57
C PRO A 712 -20.38 48.26 -9.90
N PRO A 713 -20.17 47.56 -11.03
CA PRO A 713 -21.02 46.43 -11.39
C PRO A 713 -21.11 45.35 -10.32
N TRP A 714 -22.29 44.79 -10.04
CA TRP A 714 -22.48 43.75 -9.01
C TRP A 714 -21.77 42.45 -9.38
N GLN A 715 -20.78 42.03 -8.59
CA GLN A 715 -19.92 40.88 -8.90
C GLN A 715 -20.17 39.76 -7.89
N ALA A 716 -21.07 38.85 -8.22
CA ALA A 716 -21.43 37.73 -7.36
C ALA A 716 -21.27 36.40 -8.10
N TYR A 717 -20.52 35.49 -7.49
CA TYR A 717 -20.45 34.08 -7.89
C TYR A 717 -20.66 33.14 -6.69
N ARG A 718 -21.17 33.69 -5.58
CA ARG A 718 -21.46 32.93 -4.36
C ARG A 718 -22.90 33.12 -3.90
N ILE A 719 -23.44 32.07 -3.33
CA ILE A 719 -24.69 32.08 -2.56
C ILE A 719 -24.35 32.35 -1.10
N GLU A 720 -25.06 33.30 -0.50
CA GLU A 720 -25.02 33.53 0.95
C GLU A 720 -26.38 33.21 1.55
N MET A 721 -26.43 32.14 2.34
CA MET A 721 -27.67 31.74 3.00
C MET A 721 -28.01 32.73 4.12
N ARG A 722 -29.24 33.26 4.10
CA ARG A 722 -29.75 34.19 5.14
C ARG A 722 -30.07 33.46 6.44
N GLU A 723 -30.37 32.18 6.35
CA GLU A 723 -30.75 31.27 7.44
C GLU A 723 -30.29 29.84 7.16
N ARG A 724 -30.42 28.93 8.12
CA ARG A 724 -30.10 27.51 7.91
C ARG A 724 -31.17 26.90 6.99
N PRO A 725 -30.80 26.35 5.82
CA PRO A 725 -31.79 25.82 4.89
C PRO A 725 -32.49 24.58 5.45
N THR A 726 -33.78 24.48 5.21
CA THR A 726 -34.58 23.26 5.38
C THR A 726 -34.96 22.76 3.99
N LEU A 727 -34.45 21.58 3.62
CA LEU A 727 -34.63 20.99 2.30
C LEU A 727 -35.50 19.74 2.40
N ASP A 728 -36.37 19.53 1.41
CA ASP A 728 -37.03 18.24 1.21
C ASP A 728 -36.04 17.19 0.66
N GLU A 729 -36.47 15.93 0.59
CA GLU A 729 -35.60 14.82 0.18
C GLU A 729 -35.01 14.99 -1.23
N LYS A 730 -35.81 15.49 -2.19
CA LYS A 730 -35.35 15.74 -3.57
C LYS A 730 -34.31 16.87 -3.59
N SER A 731 -34.62 17.98 -2.94
CA SER A 731 -33.76 19.17 -2.86
C SER A 731 -32.46 18.85 -2.13
N GLN A 732 -32.52 18.04 -1.08
CA GLN A 732 -31.35 17.57 -0.35
C GLN A 732 -30.45 16.72 -1.26
N LYS A 733 -31.00 15.80 -2.05
CA LYS A 733 -30.24 14.99 -3.01
C LYS A 733 -29.51 15.86 -4.04
N ILE A 734 -30.18 16.88 -4.59
CA ILE A 734 -29.58 17.82 -5.54
C ILE A 734 -28.51 18.67 -4.86
N TYR A 735 -28.80 19.23 -3.69
CA TYR A 735 -27.87 20.02 -2.89
C TYR A 735 -26.58 19.25 -2.58
N ASP A 736 -26.71 18.00 -2.14
CA ASP A 736 -25.57 17.13 -1.89
C ASP A 736 -24.82 16.79 -3.19
N GLY A 737 -25.51 16.62 -4.31
CA GLY A 737 -24.89 16.48 -5.62
C GLY A 737 -24.03 17.70 -6.01
N LEU A 738 -24.54 18.92 -5.79
CA LEU A 738 -23.82 20.17 -6.07
C LEU A 738 -22.50 20.25 -5.28
N LEU A 739 -22.48 19.74 -4.05
CA LEU A 739 -21.27 19.67 -3.22
C LEU A 739 -20.36 18.49 -3.60
N ARG A 740 -20.93 17.30 -3.85
CA ARG A 740 -20.20 16.06 -4.17
C ARG A 740 -19.35 16.23 -5.42
N TYR A 741 -19.97 16.75 -6.48
CA TYR A 741 -19.29 17.02 -7.75
C TYR A 741 -18.56 18.37 -7.73
N SER A 742 -18.57 19.05 -6.57
CA SER A 742 -17.87 20.31 -6.35
C SER A 742 -18.23 21.37 -7.40
N ILE A 743 -19.50 21.43 -7.79
CA ILE A 743 -20.07 22.52 -8.61
C ILE A 743 -20.06 23.79 -7.75
N PHE A 744 -20.46 23.63 -6.50
CA PHE A 744 -20.28 24.62 -5.45
C PHE A 744 -19.30 24.12 -4.39
N ILE A 745 -18.49 25.04 -3.87
CA ILE A 745 -17.56 24.80 -2.78
C ILE A 745 -18.09 25.49 -1.53
N LYS A 746 -18.21 24.71 -0.46
CA LYS A 746 -18.78 25.16 0.81
C LYS A 746 -17.69 25.80 1.66
N ASP A 747 -17.92 27.04 2.09
CA ASP A 747 -17.14 27.71 3.13
C ASP A 747 -17.96 27.70 4.43
N SER A 748 -17.50 26.90 5.39
CA SER A 748 -18.16 26.67 6.69
C SER A 748 -17.96 27.81 7.69
N ARG A 749 -17.07 28.78 7.39
CA ARG A 749 -16.73 29.92 8.27
C ARG A 749 -17.70 31.09 8.14
N GLY A 750 -18.77 30.94 7.35
CA GLY A 750 -19.77 31.98 7.09
C GLY A 750 -20.66 32.29 8.31
N LYS A 751 -20.67 33.55 8.76
CA LYS A 751 -21.76 34.12 9.57
C LYS A 751 -22.77 34.76 8.63
N SER A 752 -24.04 34.37 8.73
CA SER A 752 -25.11 35.03 7.98
C SER A 752 -25.25 36.49 8.42
N GLN A 753 -25.87 37.31 7.57
CA GLN A 753 -26.19 38.71 7.90
C GLN A 753 -27.07 38.87 9.16
N ARG A 754 -27.70 37.77 9.63
CA ARG A 754 -28.53 37.72 10.84
C ARG A 754 -27.84 37.04 12.04
N GLY A 755 -26.54 36.77 11.96
CA GLY A 755 -25.75 36.20 13.06
C GLY A 755 -25.84 34.68 13.23
N VAL A 756 -26.56 33.99 12.34
CA VAL A 756 -26.65 32.52 12.32
C VAL A 756 -25.48 31.97 11.50
N VAL A 757 -24.82 30.90 11.96
CA VAL A 757 -23.80 30.21 11.15
C VAL A 757 -24.53 29.54 9.98
N ALA A 758 -24.36 30.07 8.78
CA ALA A 758 -24.99 29.56 7.57
C ALA A 758 -23.91 29.42 6.49
N PRO A 759 -23.88 28.28 5.77
CA PRO A 759 -22.81 28.01 4.83
C PRO A 759 -22.86 28.98 3.65
N ARG A 760 -21.68 29.38 3.17
CA ARG A 760 -21.53 30.07 1.88
C ARG A 760 -21.19 29.05 0.82
N LEU A 761 -21.81 29.18 -0.35
CA LEU A 761 -21.57 28.29 -1.48
C LEU A 761 -20.95 29.10 -2.60
N TYR A 762 -19.69 28.84 -2.93
CA TYR A 762 -18.99 29.48 -4.03
C TYR A 762 -19.14 28.64 -5.28
N LEU A 763 -19.63 29.21 -6.37
CA LEU A 763 -19.57 28.55 -7.67
C LEU A 763 -18.10 28.27 -8.01
N ARG A 764 -17.83 27.06 -8.51
CA ARG A 764 -16.49 26.69 -8.99
C ARG A 764 -16.00 27.74 -9.99
N LYS A 765 -14.82 28.30 -9.75
CA LYS A 765 -14.29 29.40 -10.55
C LYS A 765 -14.04 29.03 -12.02
N LEU A 766 -13.85 27.74 -12.34
CA LEU A 766 -13.79 27.26 -13.72
C LEU A 766 -15.06 27.57 -14.53
N LEU A 767 -16.22 27.76 -13.88
CA LEU A 767 -17.50 28.09 -14.52
C LEU A 767 -17.73 29.59 -14.71
N ILE A 768 -16.92 30.44 -14.08
CA ILE A 768 -17.02 31.90 -14.18
C ILE A 768 -16.96 32.38 -15.64
N PRO A 769 -16.04 31.88 -16.49
CA PRO A 769 -15.96 32.28 -17.89
C PRO A 769 -17.19 31.87 -18.72
N THR A 770 -17.79 30.71 -18.43
CA THR A 770 -19.00 30.20 -19.09
C THR A 770 -20.17 31.16 -18.90
N PHE A 771 -20.39 31.62 -17.67
CA PHE A 771 -21.47 32.57 -17.35
C PHE A 771 -21.08 34.04 -17.52
N ARG A 772 -19.91 34.31 -18.11
CA ARG A 772 -19.35 35.66 -18.28
C ARG A 772 -19.36 36.47 -16.97
N LEU A 773 -18.75 35.94 -15.92
CA LEU A 773 -18.66 36.56 -14.60
C LEU A 773 -17.24 37.05 -14.30
N SER A 774 -17.08 37.84 -13.24
CA SER A 774 -15.77 38.12 -12.65
C SER A 774 -15.52 37.23 -11.42
N PRO A 775 -14.28 36.81 -11.12
CA PRO A 775 -13.94 36.02 -9.92
C PRO A 775 -13.86 36.81 -8.62
N SER A 776 -14.38 38.04 -8.60
CA SER A 776 -14.44 38.86 -7.41
C SER A 776 -15.42 38.30 -6.37
N LYS A 777 -14.96 38.20 -5.12
CA LYS A 777 -15.76 37.74 -3.96
C LYS A 777 -16.59 38.85 -3.30
N ARG A 778 -16.62 40.03 -3.91
CA ARG A 778 -17.13 41.25 -3.26
C ARG A 778 -18.62 41.14 -2.94
N ASP A 779 -19.42 40.72 -3.90
CA ASP A 779 -20.87 40.64 -3.75
C ASP A 779 -21.33 39.18 -3.57
N ASN A 780 -22.63 38.98 -3.34
CA ASN A 780 -23.25 37.67 -3.19
C ASN A 780 -24.65 37.68 -3.82
N ILE A 781 -25.22 36.49 -3.99
CA ILE A 781 -26.66 36.31 -4.16
C ILE A 781 -27.17 35.75 -2.83
N GLY A 782 -27.83 36.59 -2.04
CA GLY A 782 -28.36 36.19 -0.75
C GLY A 782 -29.69 35.47 -0.92
N LEU A 783 -29.80 34.23 -0.44
CA LEU A 783 -31.01 33.39 -0.55
C LEU A 783 -31.57 33.03 0.83
N ASP A 784 -32.89 32.99 0.97
CA ASP A 784 -33.59 32.30 2.06
C ASP A 784 -33.93 30.84 1.69
N THR A 785 -34.60 30.13 2.59
CA THR A 785 -34.93 28.71 2.39
C THR A 785 -35.91 28.50 1.23
N GLU A 786 -36.88 29.39 1.03
CA GLU A 786 -37.85 29.28 -0.05
C GLU A 786 -37.19 29.55 -1.40
N GLU A 787 -36.36 30.60 -1.48
CA GLU A 787 -35.59 30.93 -2.68
C GLU A 787 -34.60 29.81 -3.06
N LEU A 788 -33.95 29.17 -2.07
CA LEU A 788 -33.07 28.02 -2.33
C LEU A 788 -33.86 26.80 -2.83
N ASN A 789 -34.99 26.47 -2.21
CA ASN A 789 -35.84 25.37 -2.69
C ASN A 789 -36.41 25.67 -4.09
N LEU A 790 -36.72 26.93 -4.40
CA LEU A 790 -37.13 27.34 -5.74
C LEU A 790 -35.99 27.13 -6.75
N LEU A 791 -34.76 27.53 -6.40
CA LEU A 791 -33.58 27.27 -7.24
C LEU A 791 -33.39 25.77 -7.48
N LEU A 792 -33.50 24.93 -6.45
CA LEU A 792 -33.23 23.49 -6.53
C LEU A 792 -34.34 22.72 -7.27
N ASN A 793 -35.60 23.11 -7.13
CA ASN A 793 -36.74 22.36 -7.70
C ASN A 793 -37.27 22.93 -9.02
N ASN A 794 -37.22 24.26 -9.20
CA ASN A 794 -37.73 24.94 -10.39
C ASN A 794 -36.76 26.05 -10.84
N PRO A 795 -35.56 25.69 -11.38
CA PRO A 795 -34.50 26.65 -11.70
C PRO A 795 -34.96 27.79 -12.64
N SER A 796 -35.77 27.50 -13.66
CA SER A 796 -36.27 28.52 -14.61
C SER A 796 -37.22 29.53 -13.96
N GLU A 797 -38.01 29.09 -12.97
CA GLU A 797 -38.87 29.99 -12.20
C GLU A 797 -38.04 30.87 -11.25
N PHE A 798 -36.98 30.30 -10.67
CA PHE A 798 -36.02 31.04 -9.87
C PHE A 798 -35.35 32.16 -10.69
N GLU A 799 -34.89 31.89 -11.91
CA GLU A 799 -34.33 32.92 -12.80
C GLU A 799 -35.32 34.08 -12.99
N SER A 800 -36.53 33.74 -13.43
CA SER A 800 -37.60 34.72 -13.69
C SER A 800 -37.96 35.55 -12.45
N TYR A 801 -37.97 34.92 -11.27
CA TYR A 801 -38.19 35.58 -10.00
C TYR A 801 -37.09 36.60 -9.69
N MET A 802 -35.83 36.20 -9.85
CA MET A 802 -34.64 36.98 -9.48
C MET A 802 -34.35 38.16 -10.43
N GLU A 803 -34.70 38.03 -11.71
CA GLU A 803 -34.60 39.10 -12.71
C GLU A 803 -35.71 40.16 -12.55
N SER A 804 -36.83 39.81 -11.93
CA SER A 804 -37.92 40.75 -11.70
C SER A 804 -37.60 41.74 -10.56
N ASP A 805 -38.07 42.99 -10.66
CA ASP A 805 -37.99 44.01 -9.59
C ASP A 805 -38.74 43.61 -8.29
N ARG A 806 -39.34 42.41 -8.25
CA ARG A 806 -40.16 41.87 -7.15
C ARG A 806 -39.35 41.33 -5.96
N CYS A 807 -38.02 41.16 -6.06
CA CYS A 807 -37.16 40.79 -4.91
C CYS A 807 -37.30 41.71 -3.68
N LYS A 808 -37.90 42.90 -3.81
CA LYS A 808 -38.10 43.85 -2.69
C LYS A 808 -39.27 43.51 -1.76
N LYS A 809 -40.16 42.57 -2.12
CA LYS A 809 -41.25 42.09 -1.27
C LYS A 809 -41.13 40.57 -1.20
N GLY A 810 -40.69 40.05 -0.05
CA GLY A 810 -40.50 38.61 0.16
C GLY A 810 -41.70 37.78 -0.31
N ILE A 811 -41.45 36.50 -0.58
CA ILE A 811 -42.47 35.56 -1.05
C ILE A 811 -43.60 35.54 0.00
N GLY A 812 -44.75 36.12 -0.36
CA GLY A 812 -45.91 36.17 0.53
C GLY A 812 -46.58 34.80 0.57
N SER A 813 -46.83 34.28 1.77
CA SER A 813 -47.49 33.01 2.08
C SER A 813 -48.82 32.72 1.34
N ASN A 814 -49.44 33.73 0.72
CA ASN A 814 -50.68 33.60 -0.04
C ASN A 814 -50.53 33.29 -1.54
N LYS A 815 -49.30 33.12 -2.08
CA LYS A 815 -49.11 32.79 -3.50
C LYS A 815 -48.83 31.32 -3.81
N LEU A 816 -48.52 30.50 -2.81
CA LEU A 816 -48.32 29.06 -3.00
C LEU A 816 -49.62 28.30 -3.33
N SER A 817 -50.80 28.81 -2.96
CA SER A 817 -52.07 28.11 -3.24
C SER A 817 -52.53 28.11 -4.70
N LYS A 818 -51.74 28.70 -5.60
CA LYS A 818 -52.02 28.72 -7.05
C LYS A 818 -51.04 27.87 -7.87
N TYR A 819 -49.99 27.35 -7.24
CA TYR A 819 -48.85 26.73 -7.91
C TYR A 819 -48.33 25.45 -7.21
N LEU A 820 -48.88 25.10 -6.05
CA LEU A 820 -49.06 23.70 -5.60
C LEU A 820 -50.45 23.24 -6.02
#